data_AF-A0A7C4P920-F1
#
_entry.id   AF-A0A7C4P920-F1
#
_cell.length_a   1.000
_cell.length_b   1.000
_cell.length_c   1.000
_cell.angle_alpha   90.00
_cell.angle_beta   90.00
_cell.angle_gamma   90.00
#
_symmetry.space_group_name_H-M   'P 1'
#
loop_
_entity.id
_entity.type
_entity.pdbx_description
1 polymer ?
#
loop_
_entity_poly.entity_id
_entity_poly.type
_entity_poly.pdbx_seq_one_letter_code
_entity_poly.pdbx_strand_id
1 'polypeptide(L)'
;MKRLILNIIILCCSALAMLSQGVTLDNTGGKINNFGTIKLKAGQVKNLNDTMGGRFEFLSKIASTQQSVPNIVFNQLVIKNPAKKLVLDERKDQSGVPYSLIVMDSLIIDDTATFTTQWIGLNPNDIIAQKNVLNNAQYTGPKDIILQNEVVSQDLLGKGYYSNLNLNNPLGADIKAGGGFQVGYRLKLTRGELRNDANNNFIMMDSSLIVRNAGASVSNSPVFAGKVSVRYVGSGNIMSGPEIPDDSSKLLNLYVENTGGLTLTKNVTVNDTLWLGANIYTEPDDLHRFVLTHNSPMNPIFASFSAEIDGSIRRTIIYYDSTAMMFNNRYTYALFTDANSANGAKEITFRVKPRTYPPFMTSMNKVERFLTIMALDSKQDSVKLGLDMEVGYGWRDIPQEPSVDETHGLNVPRLVLQRLVNQKWVDIKSSQVPQTDAANGWSFSYATNVSALGDFAIGMPGDIFNVILNARVFLEGPYRNGSMRNDIAAKQLVPLTPPNIYPYNLDPRRTSYLVTRIPDSVVDWVVLEFRKKLVGSQPLYVTGFLRQDGKIVDIDGKSPILLNSGNVDSGDFFVAVKHRNHLAIITENPIAIYPEIAEANIDFTNPQILFGRTNAVKPLDYTNGKLLFGMIAGDINQDGVINDIDYDLTWKVRDTEGYFFGDFNLTGIITTKDLNVTWNNRNRSSLVP
;
A
#
# COMPACT_ATOMS: atom_id res chain seq x y z
N MET A 1 -109.03 -7.49 28.22
CA MET A 1 -108.68 -6.31 27.41
C MET A 1 -108.02 -5.28 28.34
N LYS A 2 -106.88 -4.68 27.95
CA LYS A 2 -105.91 -3.83 28.73
C LYS A 2 -104.91 -4.65 29.57
N ARG A 3 -103.64 -4.82 29.15
CA ARG A 3 -102.43 -3.93 29.18
C ARG A 3 -102.00 -3.49 30.59
N LEU A 4 -100.83 -3.97 31.02
CA LEU A 4 -99.78 -3.31 31.83
C LEU A 4 -98.57 -4.28 31.87
N ILE A 5 -97.59 -4.18 30.97
CA ILE A 5 -96.30 -3.45 31.11
C ILE A 5 -95.61 -3.74 32.45
N LEU A 6 -94.67 -4.69 32.44
CA LEU A 6 -93.66 -4.91 33.47
C LEU A 6 -92.32 -4.45 32.91
N ASN A 7 -91.72 -3.46 33.57
CA ASN A 7 -90.34 -3.03 33.33
C ASN A 7 -89.38 -4.10 33.85
N ILE A 8 -88.59 -4.69 32.96
CA ILE A 8 -87.33 -5.34 33.31
C ILE A 8 -86.23 -4.58 32.59
N ILE A 9 -85.32 -4.03 33.38
CA ILE A 9 -84.07 -3.43 32.96
C ILE A 9 -83.24 -4.53 32.30
N ILE A 10 -83.06 -4.45 30.99
CA ILE A 10 -82.02 -5.17 30.27
C ILE A 10 -80.84 -4.20 30.11
N LEU A 11 -79.77 -4.52 30.81
CA LEU A 11 -78.45 -3.93 30.64
C LEU A 11 -77.91 -4.36 29.27
N CYS A 12 -78.20 -3.60 28.22
CA CYS A 12 -77.55 -3.79 26.92
C CYS A 12 -76.21 -3.04 26.92
N CYS A 13 -75.12 -3.76 27.23
CA CYS A 13 -73.81 -3.43 26.73
C CYS A 13 -73.85 -3.44 25.19
N SER A 14 -74.08 -2.30 24.55
CA SER A 14 -73.85 -2.15 23.12
C SER A 14 -72.38 -1.81 22.90
N ALA A 15 -71.63 -2.81 22.46
CA ALA A 15 -70.32 -2.65 21.84
C ALA A 15 -70.45 -1.69 20.64
N LEU A 16 -69.84 -0.51 20.74
CA LEU A 16 -69.55 0.35 19.59
C LEU A 16 -68.29 -0.17 18.91
N ALA A 17 -68.44 -1.23 18.12
CA ALA A 17 -67.45 -1.63 17.14
C ALA A 17 -67.70 -0.88 15.81
N MET A 18 -66.65 -0.20 15.35
CA MET A 18 -66.30 0.07 13.94
C MET A 18 -67.41 0.47 12.96
N LEU A 19 -67.52 1.77 12.67
CA LEU A 19 -67.92 2.25 11.34
C LEU A 19 -67.20 3.58 11.01
N SER A 20 -65.98 3.50 10.46
CA SER A 20 -65.44 4.58 9.61
C SER A 20 -65.12 4.10 8.17
N GLN A 21 -65.65 2.93 7.77
CA GLN A 21 -65.44 2.32 6.45
C GLN A 21 -66.49 2.75 5.38
N GLY A 22 -67.26 3.82 5.60
CA GLY A 22 -68.48 4.08 4.82
C GLY A 22 -68.32 4.80 3.47
N VAL A 23 -67.17 5.36 3.12
CA VAL A 23 -67.01 6.12 1.86
C VAL A 23 -65.72 5.71 1.18
N THR A 24 -65.78 5.28 -0.07
CA THR A 24 -64.61 5.01 -0.91
C THR A 24 -64.73 5.81 -2.18
N LEU A 25 -63.70 6.59 -2.52
CA LEU A 25 -63.57 7.14 -3.85
C LEU A 25 -63.14 6.01 -4.79
N ASP A 26 -64.13 5.35 -5.39
CA ASP A 26 -63.95 4.24 -6.32
C ASP A 26 -64.10 4.74 -7.76
N ASN A 27 -63.06 4.56 -8.57
CA ASN A 27 -63.06 4.89 -10.00
C ASN A 27 -63.10 3.64 -10.90
N THR A 28 -63.65 2.53 -10.40
CA THR A 28 -63.88 1.31 -11.20
C THR A 28 -64.70 1.64 -12.46
N GLY A 29 -64.13 1.38 -13.64
CA GLY A 29 -64.77 1.63 -14.93
C GLY A 29 -64.82 3.10 -15.36
N GLY A 30 -64.20 4.01 -14.60
CA GLY A 30 -64.18 5.45 -14.86
C GLY A 30 -62.80 6.02 -15.20
N LYS A 31 -62.76 7.33 -15.50
CA LYS A 31 -61.53 8.10 -15.70
C LYS A 31 -61.66 9.46 -15.01
N ILE A 32 -60.74 9.75 -14.07
CA ILE A 32 -60.69 11.06 -13.40
C ILE A 32 -59.66 11.98 -14.08
N ASN A 33 -60.10 13.07 -14.69
CA ASN A 33 -59.22 14.14 -15.16
C ASN A 33 -59.16 15.25 -14.11
N ASN A 34 -58.21 15.19 -13.18
CA ASN A 34 -58.07 16.20 -12.13
C ASN A 34 -57.20 17.38 -12.59
N PHE A 35 -57.80 18.56 -12.74
CA PHE A 35 -57.11 19.83 -12.96
C PHE A 35 -57.13 20.76 -11.73
N GLY A 36 -57.82 20.35 -10.66
CA GLY A 36 -58.06 21.14 -9.47
C GLY A 36 -57.56 20.44 -8.21
N THR A 37 -58.36 20.47 -7.15
CA THR A 37 -58.03 19.80 -5.88
C THR A 37 -59.06 18.74 -5.54
N ILE A 38 -58.62 17.50 -5.32
CA ILE A 38 -59.42 16.44 -4.72
C ILE A 38 -59.06 16.34 -3.23
N LYS A 39 -60.08 16.41 -2.36
CA LYS A 39 -59.90 16.37 -0.89
C LYS A 39 -60.59 15.15 -0.29
N LEU A 40 -59.81 14.15 0.09
CA LEU A 40 -60.30 12.96 0.77
C LEU A 40 -60.30 13.16 2.29
N LYS A 41 -61.41 13.71 2.81
CA LYS A 41 -61.59 14.04 4.24
C LYS A 41 -61.85 12.82 5.14
N ALA A 42 -62.36 11.73 4.58
CA ALA A 42 -62.62 10.46 5.25
C ALA A 42 -62.68 9.35 4.20
N GLY A 43 -62.54 8.10 4.62
CA GLY A 43 -62.69 6.96 3.72
C GLY A 43 -61.43 6.55 2.94
N GLN A 44 -61.61 5.63 2.00
CA GLN A 44 -60.53 5.05 1.18
C GLN A 44 -60.59 5.51 -0.28
N VAL A 45 -59.57 5.13 -1.06
CA VAL A 45 -59.57 5.24 -2.53
C VAL A 45 -59.46 3.84 -3.13
N LYS A 46 -60.02 3.65 -4.32
CA LYS A 46 -59.95 2.39 -5.06
C LYS A 46 -59.93 2.66 -6.56
N ASN A 47 -59.11 1.91 -7.30
CA ASN A 47 -59.05 1.92 -8.76
C ASN A 47 -58.88 3.34 -9.39
N LEU A 48 -58.10 4.20 -8.73
CA LEU A 48 -57.71 5.49 -9.32
C LEU A 48 -56.90 5.28 -10.61
N ASN A 49 -56.87 6.29 -11.48
CA ASN A 49 -55.99 6.30 -12.66
C ASN A 49 -54.51 6.12 -12.27
N ASP A 50 -53.71 5.65 -13.21
CA ASP A 50 -52.25 5.49 -13.05
C ASP A 50 -51.54 6.82 -12.74
N THR A 51 -52.12 7.91 -13.25
CA THR A 51 -51.68 9.28 -12.99
C THR A 51 -52.86 10.14 -12.56
N MET A 52 -52.71 10.78 -11.41
CA MET A 52 -53.65 11.77 -10.89
C MET A 52 -53.05 13.18 -11.05
N GLY A 53 -53.63 13.96 -11.97
CA GLY A 53 -53.27 15.38 -12.15
C GLY A 53 -53.68 16.25 -10.96
N GLY A 54 -53.41 17.56 -11.06
CA GLY A 54 -53.82 18.54 -10.05
C GLY A 54 -53.24 18.28 -8.65
N ARG A 55 -54.00 18.64 -7.62
CA ARG A 55 -53.69 18.43 -6.19
C ARG A 55 -54.57 17.34 -5.60
N PHE A 56 -53.97 16.40 -4.88
CA PHE A 56 -54.69 15.34 -4.16
C PHE A 56 -54.35 15.38 -2.67
N GLU A 57 -55.36 15.52 -1.82
CA GLU A 57 -55.20 15.66 -0.37
C GLU A 57 -55.83 14.52 0.42
N PHE A 58 -55.04 13.85 1.26
CA PHE A 58 -55.50 12.89 2.26
C PHE A 58 -55.60 13.61 3.62
N LEU A 59 -56.83 13.84 4.09
CA LEU A 59 -57.14 14.80 5.15
C LEU A 59 -57.94 14.20 6.33
N SER A 60 -57.96 12.88 6.52
CA SER A 60 -58.69 12.31 7.67
C SER A 60 -58.14 12.82 9.00
N LYS A 61 -59.05 13.40 9.80
CA LYS A 61 -58.77 13.98 11.13
C LYS A 61 -58.87 12.96 12.28
N ILE A 62 -59.31 11.74 12.00
CA ILE A 62 -59.56 10.74 13.04
C ILE A 62 -58.30 9.92 13.24
N ALA A 63 -57.57 10.17 14.33
CA ALA A 63 -56.27 9.54 14.61
C ALA A 63 -56.31 8.00 14.64
N SER A 64 -57.43 7.40 15.04
CA SER A 64 -57.64 5.95 15.06
C SER A 64 -57.93 5.34 13.69
N THR A 65 -58.02 6.14 12.63
CA THR A 65 -58.28 5.68 11.27
C THR A 65 -57.02 5.69 10.41
N GLN A 66 -57.10 4.97 9.30
CA GLN A 66 -56.07 4.94 8.28
C GLN A 66 -56.66 5.33 6.91
N GLN A 67 -55.82 5.92 6.06
CA GLN A 67 -56.12 6.13 4.64
C GLN A 67 -55.04 5.45 3.81
N SER A 68 -55.46 4.65 2.85
CA SER A 68 -54.58 4.05 1.88
C SER A 68 -54.17 5.06 0.82
N VAL A 69 -52.87 5.21 0.59
CA VAL A 69 -52.27 6.05 -0.45
C VAL A 69 -51.74 5.11 -1.54
N PRO A 70 -52.37 5.05 -2.71
CA PRO A 70 -51.99 4.10 -3.76
C PRO A 70 -50.62 4.44 -4.35
N ASN A 71 -49.87 3.41 -4.76
CA ASN A 71 -48.58 3.54 -5.43
C ASN A 71 -48.74 3.88 -6.92
N ILE A 72 -49.19 5.11 -7.16
CA ILE A 72 -49.41 5.72 -8.48
C ILE A 72 -48.63 7.03 -8.61
N VAL A 73 -48.78 7.69 -9.77
CA VAL A 73 -48.22 9.03 -10.00
C VAL A 73 -49.23 10.09 -9.55
N PHE A 74 -48.81 10.98 -8.68
CA PHE A 74 -49.54 12.20 -8.32
C PHE A 74 -48.79 13.42 -8.88
N ASN A 75 -49.54 14.39 -9.40
CA ASN A 75 -48.94 15.68 -9.70
C ASN A 75 -48.52 16.40 -8.41
N GLN A 76 -49.47 16.69 -7.51
CA GLN A 76 -49.19 17.20 -6.16
C GLN A 76 -49.91 16.32 -5.12
N LEU A 77 -49.18 15.89 -4.09
CA LEU A 77 -49.68 15.01 -3.04
C LEU A 77 -49.56 15.67 -1.66
N VAL A 78 -50.66 15.65 -0.91
CA VAL A 78 -50.76 16.31 0.39
C VAL A 78 -51.27 15.32 1.42
N ILE A 79 -50.49 15.15 2.48
CA ILE A 79 -50.75 14.25 3.61
C ILE A 79 -50.86 15.12 4.87
N LYS A 80 -52.06 15.24 5.43
CA LYS A 80 -52.31 16.08 6.62
C LYS A 80 -53.22 15.41 7.63
N ASN A 81 -53.24 15.95 8.86
CA ASN A 81 -54.10 15.53 9.96
C ASN A 81 -53.75 14.11 10.50
N PRO A 82 -54.15 13.77 11.74
CA PRO A 82 -53.50 12.69 12.51
C PRO A 82 -53.82 11.25 12.07
N ALA A 83 -54.75 11.02 11.14
CA ALA A 83 -54.96 9.67 10.62
C ALA A 83 -53.68 9.15 9.94
N LYS A 84 -53.39 7.86 10.06
CA LYS A 84 -52.22 7.24 9.41
C LYS A 84 -52.44 7.13 7.90
N LYS A 85 -51.47 7.52 7.07
CA LYS A 85 -51.51 7.39 5.61
C LYS A 85 -50.53 6.31 5.19
N LEU A 86 -51.07 5.20 4.67
CA LEU A 86 -50.33 3.98 4.37
C LEU A 86 -50.04 3.93 2.87
N VAL A 87 -48.77 3.88 2.46
CA VAL A 87 -48.44 3.62 1.06
C VAL A 87 -48.76 2.17 0.73
N LEU A 88 -49.57 1.96 -0.30
CA LEU A 88 -49.93 0.63 -0.78
C LEU A 88 -48.89 0.07 -1.75
N ASP A 89 -48.98 -1.24 -2.00
CA ASP A 89 -48.16 -1.99 -2.95
C ASP A 89 -49.01 -2.78 -3.96
N GLU A 90 -50.28 -2.40 -4.12
CA GLU A 90 -51.27 -3.12 -4.92
C GLU A 90 -50.91 -3.14 -6.41
N ARG A 91 -50.36 -2.04 -6.94
CA ARG A 91 -49.94 -1.95 -8.33
C ARG A 91 -48.54 -2.49 -8.51
N LYS A 92 -48.41 -3.52 -9.33
CA LYS A 92 -47.17 -4.26 -9.55
C LYS A 92 -46.88 -4.40 -11.04
N ASP A 93 -45.62 -4.50 -11.38
CA ASP A 93 -45.20 -4.87 -12.73
C ASP A 93 -45.49 -6.34 -13.04
N GLN A 94 -45.16 -6.77 -14.25
CA GLN A 94 -45.36 -8.15 -14.70
C GLN A 94 -44.57 -9.18 -13.89
N SER A 95 -43.52 -8.75 -13.18
CA SER A 95 -42.68 -9.58 -12.31
C SER A 95 -43.18 -9.61 -10.86
N GLY A 96 -44.28 -8.92 -10.55
CA GLY A 96 -44.83 -8.81 -9.19
C GLY A 96 -44.11 -7.79 -8.30
N VAL A 97 -43.25 -6.93 -8.86
CA VAL A 97 -42.58 -5.86 -8.11
C VAL A 97 -43.49 -4.64 -8.01
N PRO A 98 -43.74 -4.09 -6.81
CA PRO A 98 -44.55 -2.89 -6.64
C PRO A 98 -43.94 -1.67 -7.35
N TYR A 99 -44.78 -0.93 -8.07
CA TYR A 99 -44.39 0.39 -8.57
C TYR A 99 -44.15 1.36 -7.41
N SER A 100 -43.28 2.34 -7.62
CA SER A 100 -43.09 3.47 -6.71
C SER A 100 -44.27 4.42 -6.74
N LEU A 101 -44.59 5.02 -5.59
CA LEU A 101 -45.39 6.24 -5.54
C LEU A 101 -44.53 7.39 -6.06
N ILE A 102 -45.00 8.12 -7.08
CA ILE A 102 -44.25 9.23 -7.68
C ILE A 102 -45.03 10.54 -7.48
N VAL A 103 -44.34 11.59 -7.06
CA VAL A 103 -44.90 12.95 -6.92
C VAL A 103 -44.13 13.91 -7.83
N MET A 104 -44.81 14.45 -8.84
CA MET A 104 -44.16 15.21 -9.91
C MET A 104 -43.84 16.66 -9.54
N ASP A 105 -44.70 17.33 -8.77
CA ASP A 105 -44.60 18.77 -8.47
C ASP A 105 -44.31 19.08 -6.99
N SER A 106 -45.07 18.52 -6.05
CA SER A 106 -44.76 18.73 -4.64
C SER A 106 -45.39 17.69 -3.72
N LEU A 107 -44.56 17.19 -2.80
CA LEU A 107 -44.96 16.31 -1.72
C LEU A 107 -45.04 17.12 -0.43
N ILE A 108 -46.23 17.19 0.17
CA ILE A 108 -46.48 17.96 1.38
C ILE A 108 -46.96 17.03 2.47
N ILE A 109 -46.18 16.89 3.54
CA ILE A 109 -46.49 16.10 4.73
C ILE A 109 -46.54 17.08 5.91
N ASP A 110 -47.71 17.33 6.48
CA ASP A 110 -47.91 18.49 7.36
C ASP A 110 -48.93 18.22 8.47
N ASP A 111 -49.05 19.16 9.41
CA ASP A 111 -49.81 19.03 10.66
C ASP A 111 -49.29 17.84 11.50
N THR A 112 -50.17 16.95 11.98
CA THR A 112 -49.86 15.83 12.87
C THR A 112 -49.86 14.49 12.13
N ALA A 113 -49.70 14.52 10.81
CA ALA A 113 -49.83 13.33 9.98
C ALA A 113 -48.68 12.33 10.17
N THR A 114 -49.04 11.04 10.10
CA THR A 114 -48.08 9.95 9.92
C THR A 114 -48.23 9.39 8.52
N PHE A 115 -47.27 9.67 7.64
CA PHE A 115 -47.13 9.03 6.34
C PHE A 115 -46.17 7.85 6.46
N THR A 116 -46.56 6.65 6.01
CA THR A 116 -45.75 5.47 6.28
C THR A 116 -45.77 4.42 5.19
N THR A 117 -44.62 3.77 5.04
CA THR A 117 -44.39 2.60 4.19
C THR A 117 -44.33 1.30 5.00
N GLN A 118 -44.58 1.35 6.31
CA GLN A 118 -44.55 0.20 7.21
C GLN A 118 -45.96 -0.22 7.62
N TRP A 119 -46.39 -1.37 7.13
CA TRP A 119 -47.64 -2.00 7.53
C TRP A 119 -47.59 -3.52 7.35
N ILE A 120 -48.25 -4.26 8.23
CA ILE A 120 -48.30 -5.73 8.15
C ILE A 120 -48.99 -6.12 6.84
N GLY A 121 -48.30 -6.93 6.03
CA GLY A 121 -48.81 -7.42 4.75
C GLY A 121 -48.59 -6.50 3.55
N LEU A 122 -47.95 -5.33 3.73
CA LEU A 122 -47.56 -4.45 2.62
C LEU A 122 -46.03 -4.38 2.51
N ASN A 123 -45.53 -4.34 1.28
CA ASN A 123 -44.12 -4.09 0.94
C ASN A 123 -44.02 -3.06 -0.20
N PRO A 124 -44.43 -1.79 0.03
CA PRO A 124 -44.35 -0.76 -1.01
C PRO A 124 -42.91 -0.51 -1.43
N ASN A 125 -42.74 0.09 -2.61
CA ASN A 125 -41.44 0.56 -3.09
C ASN A 125 -41.13 1.96 -2.52
N ASP A 126 -39.95 2.50 -2.84
CA ASP A 126 -39.56 3.86 -2.44
C ASP A 126 -40.51 4.92 -3.02
N ILE A 127 -40.62 6.05 -2.32
CA ILE A 127 -41.40 7.20 -2.77
C ILE A 127 -40.48 8.15 -3.53
N ILE A 128 -40.83 8.47 -4.77
CA ILE A 128 -40.04 9.36 -5.62
C ILE A 128 -40.69 10.75 -5.63
N ALA A 129 -39.99 11.73 -5.09
CA ALA A 129 -40.35 13.15 -5.21
C ALA A 129 -39.47 13.80 -6.28
N GLN A 130 -40.09 14.32 -7.34
CA GLN A 130 -39.37 14.93 -8.47
C GLN A 130 -39.15 16.44 -8.31
N LYS A 131 -39.80 17.06 -7.33
CA LYS A 131 -39.73 18.50 -7.04
C LYS A 131 -39.76 18.72 -5.52
N ASN A 132 -40.23 19.87 -5.05
CA ASN A 132 -40.05 20.28 -3.66
C ASN A 132 -40.78 19.37 -2.67
N VAL A 133 -40.15 19.12 -1.53
CA VAL A 133 -40.72 18.34 -0.43
C VAL A 133 -40.83 19.23 0.80
N LEU A 134 -42.05 19.37 1.33
CA LEU A 134 -42.32 19.99 2.62
C LEU A 134 -42.72 18.89 3.60
N ASN A 135 -41.94 18.71 4.67
CA ASN A 135 -42.29 17.81 5.76
C ASN A 135 -42.22 18.52 7.11
N ASN A 136 -43.38 18.76 7.71
CA ASN A 136 -43.52 19.24 9.09
C ASN A 136 -44.06 18.16 10.05
N ALA A 137 -44.36 16.96 9.54
CA ALA A 137 -44.94 15.88 10.32
C ALA A 137 -44.03 14.64 10.28
N GLN A 138 -44.59 13.43 10.21
CA GLN A 138 -43.81 12.20 10.29
C GLN A 138 -43.88 11.39 9.00
N TYR A 139 -42.72 11.10 8.42
CA TYR A 139 -42.53 10.01 7.47
C TYR A 139 -41.82 8.83 8.17
N THR A 140 -42.44 7.66 8.18
CA THR A 140 -41.93 6.48 8.90
C THR A 140 -41.93 5.22 8.04
N GLY A 141 -40.94 4.35 8.23
CA GLY A 141 -40.90 3.02 7.62
C GLY A 141 -39.59 2.72 6.89
N PRO A 142 -39.48 1.53 6.28
CA PRO A 142 -38.21 1.00 5.78
C PRO A 142 -37.78 1.55 4.40
N LYS A 143 -38.64 2.29 3.72
CA LYS A 143 -38.40 2.81 2.36
C LYS A 143 -37.92 4.25 2.37
N ASP A 144 -37.25 4.68 1.31
CA ASP A 144 -36.77 6.05 1.16
C ASP A 144 -37.87 6.98 0.66
N ILE A 145 -37.85 8.24 1.12
CA ILE A 145 -38.26 9.35 0.27
C ILE A 145 -37.03 9.73 -0.56
N ILE A 146 -37.12 9.56 -1.87
CA ILE A 146 -36.05 9.87 -2.82
C ILE A 146 -36.32 11.22 -3.47
N LEU A 147 -35.40 12.16 -3.30
CA LEU A 147 -35.33 13.39 -4.08
C LEU A 147 -34.65 13.06 -5.41
N GLN A 148 -35.44 12.98 -6.50
CA GLN A 148 -34.93 12.55 -7.80
C GLN A 148 -35.46 13.42 -8.94
N ASN A 149 -34.56 14.20 -9.53
CA ASN A 149 -34.78 14.92 -10.77
C ASN A 149 -33.47 14.99 -11.55
N GLU A 150 -33.51 14.89 -12.88
CA GLU A 150 -32.31 14.94 -13.72
C GLU A 150 -32.01 16.34 -14.28
N VAL A 151 -32.94 17.29 -14.12
CA VAL A 151 -32.92 18.59 -14.85
C VAL A 151 -32.98 19.79 -13.92
N VAL A 152 -33.50 19.64 -12.69
CA VAL A 152 -33.59 20.74 -11.72
C VAL A 152 -33.13 20.31 -10.33
N SER A 153 -32.61 21.26 -9.54
CA SER A 153 -32.49 21.07 -8.10
C SER A 153 -33.86 21.07 -7.41
N GLN A 154 -33.89 20.62 -6.16
CA GLN A 154 -35.12 20.52 -5.36
C GLN A 154 -34.96 21.26 -4.03
N ASP A 155 -36.05 21.82 -3.52
CA ASP A 155 -36.07 22.38 -2.17
C ASP A 155 -36.62 21.37 -1.16
N LEU A 156 -35.93 21.24 -0.03
CA LEU A 156 -36.34 20.48 1.12
C LEU A 156 -36.69 21.43 2.27
N LEU A 157 -37.95 21.35 2.73
CA LEU A 157 -38.54 22.29 3.65
C LEU A 157 -39.14 21.57 4.87
N GLY A 158 -39.22 22.30 5.98
CA GLY A 158 -39.95 21.89 7.18
C GLY A 158 -39.09 21.23 8.26
N LYS A 159 -39.75 20.98 9.41
CA LYS A 159 -39.14 20.52 10.67
C LYS A 159 -39.56 19.11 11.08
N GLY A 160 -40.10 18.35 10.13
CA GLY A 160 -40.64 17.01 10.36
C GLY A 160 -39.57 15.94 10.56
N TYR A 161 -40.02 14.70 10.63
CA TYR A 161 -39.20 13.52 10.80
C TYR A 161 -39.22 12.66 9.53
N TYR A 162 -38.05 12.16 9.13
CA TYR A 162 -37.87 11.14 8.10
C TYR A 162 -37.21 9.92 8.71
N SER A 163 -37.82 8.73 8.62
CA SER A 163 -37.08 7.49 8.89
C SER A 163 -35.89 7.38 7.93
N ASN A 164 -36.16 7.47 6.62
CA ASN A 164 -35.13 7.44 5.59
C ASN A 164 -35.32 8.55 4.55
N LEU A 165 -34.22 9.19 4.19
CA LEU A 165 -34.16 10.22 3.15
C LEU A 165 -33.02 9.89 2.19
N ASN A 166 -33.27 10.03 0.88
CA ASN A 166 -32.28 9.76 -0.15
C ASN A 166 -32.20 10.92 -1.14
N LEU A 167 -31.00 11.48 -1.35
CA LEU A 167 -30.71 12.41 -2.43
C LEU A 167 -30.19 11.63 -3.64
N ASN A 168 -30.98 11.58 -4.71
CA ASN A 168 -30.60 10.99 -5.99
C ASN A 168 -30.84 11.99 -7.14
N ASN A 169 -30.26 13.18 -7.01
CA ASN A 169 -30.43 14.28 -7.95
C ASN A 169 -29.06 14.88 -8.27
N PRO A 170 -28.54 14.76 -9.51
CA PRO A 170 -27.22 15.29 -9.86
C PRO A 170 -27.10 16.82 -9.70
N LEU A 171 -28.21 17.58 -9.73
CA LEU A 171 -28.21 19.02 -9.48
C LEU A 171 -28.35 19.37 -7.98
N GLY A 172 -28.50 18.35 -7.13
CA GLY A 172 -28.57 18.47 -5.67
C GLY A 172 -29.91 18.97 -5.15
N ALA A 173 -29.96 19.19 -3.83
CA ALA A 173 -31.13 19.71 -3.14
C ALA A 173 -30.73 20.76 -2.10
N ASP A 174 -31.58 21.77 -1.92
CA ASP A 174 -31.37 22.90 -1.03
C ASP A 174 -32.29 22.79 0.19
N ILE A 175 -31.70 22.79 1.39
CA ILE A 175 -32.48 22.95 2.62
C ILE A 175 -32.83 24.43 2.75
N LYS A 176 -34.10 24.74 2.96
CA LYS A 176 -34.60 26.12 3.02
C LYS A 176 -35.55 26.35 4.20
N ALA A 177 -35.88 27.62 4.42
CA ALA A 177 -36.87 28.07 5.39
C ALA A 177 -36.60 27.59 6.83
N GLY A 178 -35.33 27.59 7.24
CA GLY A 178 -34.90 27.24 8.59
C GLY A 178 -34.66 25.74 8.82
N GLY A 179 -34.88 24.89 7.81
CA GLY A 179 -34.67 23.45 7.90
C GLY A 179 -35.21 22.84 9.20
N GLY A 180 -34.37 22.07 9.88
CA GLY A 180 -34.59 21.54 11.23
C GLY A 180 -35.29 20.19 11.26
N PHE A 181 -35.51 19.57 10.09
CA PHE A 181 -36.01 18.20 10.03
C PHE A 181 -35.01 17.20 10.62
N GLN A 182 -35.54 16.07 11.04
CA GLN A 182 -34.78 14.98 11.65
C GLN A 182 -34.71 13.79 10.69
N VAL A 183 -33.53 13.19 10.56
CA VAL A 183 -33.32 11.92 9.88
C VAL A 183 -33.04 10.86 10.94
N GLY A 184 -34.00 9.94 11.10
CA GLY A 184 -34.04 8.97 12.17
C GLY A 184 -33.16 7.74 11.98
N TYR A 185 -33.23 7.13 10.79
CA TYR A 185 -32.53 5.87 10.51
C TYR A 185 -31.43 6.06 9.47
N ARG A 186 -31.75 6.60 8.28
CA ARG A 186 -30.75 6.72 7.20
C ARG A 186 -30.89 7.98 6.37
N LEU A 187 -29.75 8.67 6.18
CA LEU A 187 -29.54 9.58 5.06
C LEU A 187 -28.72 8.86 4.00
N LYS A 188 -29.22 8.77 2.76
CA LYS A 188 -28.46 8.26 1.62
C LYS A 188 -28.17 9.39 0.64
N LEU A 189 -26.92 9.55 0.25
CA LEU A 189 -26.46 10.50 -0.74
C LEU A 189 -26.02 9.70 -1.97
N THR A 190 -26.96 9.48 -2.89
CA THR A 190 -26.75 8.68 -4.10
C THR A 190 -26.06 9.49 -5.20
N ARG A 191 -26.52 10.73 -5.45
CA ARG A 191 -25.96 11.66 -6.45
C ARG A 191 -26.23 13.10 -6.03
N GLY A 192 -25.28 14.01 -6.35
CA GLY A 192 -25.39 15.45 -6.12
C GLY A 192 -25.12 15.87 -4.68
N GLU A 193 -25.26 17.17 -4.44
CA GLU A 193 -24.96 17.80 -3.16
C GLU A 193 -26.23 18.15 -2.39
N LEU A 194 -26.30 17.75 -1.12
CA LEU A 194 -27.30 18.25 -0.17
C LEU A 194 -26.76 19.54 0.44
N ARG A 195 -27.31 20.68 0.01
CA ARG A 195 -26.88 22.02 0.39
C ARG A 195 -27.60 22.49 1.65
N ASN A 196 -26.84 22.61 2.73
CA ASN A 196 -27.27 23.09 4.04
C ASN A 196 -26.33 24.19 4.54
N ASP A 197 -26.78 24.99 5.50
CA ASP A 197 -25.99 26.03 6.18
C ASP A 197 -26.37 26.12 7.66
N ALA A 198 -25.79 27.07 8.40
CA ALA A 198 -26.06 27.25 9.84
C ALA A 198 -27.55 27.55 10.16
N ASN A 199 -28.25 28.25 9.28
CA ASN A 199 -29.67 28.62 9.43
C ASN A 199 -30.60 27.56 8.83
N ASN A 200 -30.17 26.90 7.75
CA ASN A 200 -30.91 25.88 7.02
C ASN A 200 -30.22 24.52 7.16
N ASN A 201 -30.19 23.98 8.38
CA ASN A 201 -29.55 22.70 8.68
C ASN A 201 -30.58 21.59 8.97
N PHE A 202 -30.10 20.38 9.24
CA PHE A 202 -30.90 19.23 9.63
C PHE A 202 -30.22 18.44 10.75
N ILE A 203 -30.98 17.55 11.37
CA ILE A 203 -30.53 16.75 12.51
C ILE A 203 -30.42 15.28 12.11
N MET A 204 -29.23 14.70 12.27
CA MET A 204 -29.06 13.26 12.28
C MET A 204 -29.32 12.75 13.69
N MET A 205 -30.32 11.88 13.84
CA MET A 205 -30.70 11.32 15.15
C MET A 205 -29.64 10.34 15.68
N ASP A 206 -29.71 10.03 16.96
CA ASP A 206 -28.84 9.02 17.57
C ASP A 206 -28.99 7.66 16.87
N SER A 207 -27.87 6.94 16.74
CA SER A 207 -27.77 5.64 16.08
C SER A 207 -28.16 5.62 14.59
N SER A 208 -28.16 6.78 13.93
CA SER A 208 -28.46 6.90 12.50
C SER A 208 -27.26 6.56 11.61
N LEU A 209 -27.55 6.36 10.31
CA LEU A 209 -26.57 6.00 9.28
C LEU A 209 -26.56 7.04 8.15
N ILE A 210 -25.37 7.50 7.77
CA ILE A 210 -25.13 8.21 6.52
C ILE A 210 -24.49 7.25 5.52
N VAL A 211 -25.11 7.06 4.36
CA VAL A 211 -24.52 6.32 3.23
C VAL A 211 -24.16 7.32 2.14
N ARG A 212 -22.88 7.42 1.77
CA ARG A 212 -22.39 8.37 0.77
C ARG A 212 -21.79 7.64 -0.42
N ASN A 213 -22.36 7.88 -1.60
CA ASN A 213 -21.81 7.40 -2.86
C ASN A 213 -20.72 8.36 -3.37
N ALA A 214 -19.78 7.83 -4.17
CA ALA A 214 -18.85 8.66 -4.92
C ALA A 214 -19.60 9.66 -5.82
N GLY A 215 -19.17 10.93 -5.82
CA GLY A 215 -19.82 12.03 -6.55
C GLY A 215 -21.03 12.67 -5.86
N ALA A 216 -21.42 12.20 -4.67
CA ALA A 216 -22.41 12.87 -3.82
C ALA A 216 -21.73 13.55 -2.61
N SER A 217 -22.39 14.53 -2.00
CA SER A 217 -21.85 15.26 -0.84
C SER A 217 -22.95 15.93 0.00
N VAL A 218 -22.54 16.41 1.18
CA VAL A 218 -23.28 17.38 1.99
C VAL A 218 -22.40 18.61 2.15
N SER A 219 -22.96 19.81 2.05
CA SER A 219 -22.15 21.05 2.04
C SER A 219 -21.57 21.39 3.41
N ASN A 220 -22.37 21.22 4.47
CA ASN A 220 -22.00 21.58 5.84
C ASN A 220 -22.36 20.47 6.82
N SER A 221 -21.72 20.48 8.00
CA SER A 221 -21.91 19.44 9.02
C SER A 221 -23.36 19.45 9.50
N PRO A 222 -24.10 18.32 9.43
CA PRO A 222 -25.40 18.25 10.04
C PRO A 222 -25.30 18.29 11.57
N VAL A 223 -26.40 18.63 12.22
CA VAL A 223 -26.47 18.55 13.68
C VAL A 223 -26.60 17.09 14.08
N PHE A 224 -25.57 16.53 14.73
CA PHE A 224 -25.62 15.17 15.26
C PHE A 224 -26.23 15.18 16.66
N ALA A 225 -27.45 14.67 16.82
CA ALA A 225 -28.13 14.57 18.12
C ALA A 225 -27.48 13.54 19.05
N GLY A 226 -26.79 12.55 18.48
CA GLY A 226 -26.06 11.52 19.20
C GLY A 226 -25.00 10.88 18.31
N LYS A 227 -24.83 9.57 18.44
CA LYS A 227 -23.89 8.80 17.63
C LYS A 227 -24.41 8.56 16.23
N VAL A 228 -23.51 8.54 15.25
CA VAL A 228 -23.81 8.28 13.83
C VAL A 228 -22.83 7.28 13.25
N SER A 229 -23.26 6.51 12.28
CA SER A 229 -22.39 5.67 11.45
C SER A 229 -22.26 6.27 10.05
N VAL A 230 -21.09 6.14 9.42
CA VAL A 230 -20.87 6.60 8.04
C VAL A 230 -20.40 5.43 7.18
N ARG A 231 -21.00 5.27 6.01
CA ARG A 231 -20.70 4.21 5.05
C ARG A 231 -20.48 4.79 3.66
N TYR A 232 -19.27 4.62 3.13
CA TYR A 232 -18.87 5.06 1.80
C TYR A 232 -19.02 3.91 0.80
N VAL A 233 -19.72 4.14 -0.31
CA VAL A 233 -20.02 3.10 -1.31
C VAL A 233 -19.87 3.63 -2.75
N GLY A 234 -19.97 2.74 -3.73
CA GLY A 234 -19.93 3.08 -5.15
C GLY A 234 -18.53 3.07 -5.75
N SER A 235 -18.41 3.56 -6.99
CA SER A 235 -17.17 3.52 -7.76
C SER A 235 -16.39 4.83 -7.66
N GLY A 236 -15.10 4.74 -7.32
CA GLY A 236 -14.18 5.89 -7.30
C GLY A 236 -13.80 6.37 -5.90
N ASN A 237 -12.86 7.31 -5.85
CA ASN A 237 -12.27 7.83 -4.61
C ASN A 237 -13.23 8.84 -3.96
N ILE A 238 -13.24 8.90 -2.63
CA ILE A 238 -14.03 9.88 -1.88
C ILE A 238 -13.12 10.63 -0.91
N MET A 239 -13.23 11.95 -0.88
CA MET A 239 -12.67 12.74 0.21
C MET A 239 -13.71 12.87 1.33
N SER A 240 -13.33 12.57 2.57
CA SER A 240 -14.23 12.73 3.71
C SER A 240 -14.71 14.17 3.82
N GLY A 241 -15.97 14.34 4.18
CA GLY A 241 -16.59 15.65 4.29
C GLY A 241 -17.27 15.89 5.64
N PRO A 242 -18.18 16.87 5.68
CA PRO A 242 -18.91 17.24 6.88
C PRO A 242 -19.85 16.15 7.41
N GLU A 243 -20.09 15.07 6.67
CA GLU A 243 -20.80 13.89 7.16
C GLU A 243 -20.08 13.18 8.32
N ILE A 244 -18.77 13.39 8.47
CA ILE A 244 -18.02 12.94 9.64
C ILE A 244 -18.14 14.02 10.74
N PRO A 245 -18.65 13.69 11.94
CA PRO A 245 -18.70 14.63 13.07
C PRO A 245 -17.32 15.18 13.45
N ASP A 246 -17.26 16.44 13.87
CA ASP A 246 -16.05 17.03 14.47
C ASP A 246 -15.83 16.59 15.92
N ASP A 247 -16.93 16.26 16.63
CA ASP A 247 -16.89 15.69 17.97
C ASP A 247 -16.46 14.23 17.91
N SER A 248 -15.29 13.94 18.50
CA SER A 248 -14.66 12.62 18.49
C SER A 248 -15.48 11.53 19.17
N SER A 249 -16.50 11.87 19.97
CA SER A 249 -17.38 10.90 20.63
C SER A 249 -18.55 10.40 19.76
N LYS A 250 -18.80 11.04 18.61
CA LYS A 250 -20.04 10.86 17.84
C LYS A 250 -19.96 9.87 16.68
N LEU A 251 -18.80 9.68 16.05
CA LEU A 251 -18.69 8.68 15.00
C LEU A 251 -18.57 7.28 15.62
N LEU A 252 -19.61 6.47 15.45
CA LEU A 252 -19.67 5.11 15.96
C LEU A 252 -18.92 4.16 15.02
N ASN A 253 -19.43 4.02 13.79
CA ASN A 253 -18.87 3.11 12.79
C ASN A 253 -18.43 3.86 11.53
N LEU A 254 -17.33 3.40 10.94
CA LEU A 254 -16.83 3.85 9.65
C LEU A 254 -16.66 2.65 8.72
N TYR A 255 -17.44 2.62 7.63
CA TYR A 255 -17.37 1.60 6.59
C TYR A 255 -16.84 2.22 5.29
N VAL A 256 -15.74 1.71 4.76
CA VAL A 256 -15.16 2.14 3.48
C VAL A 256 -15.29 1.01 2.47
N GLU A 257 -16.37 1.03 1.69
CA GLU A 257 -16.77 -0.02 0.73
C GLU A 257 -16.79 0.47 -0.73
N ASN A 258 -16.40 1.73 -0.97
CA ASN A 258 -16.24 2.24 -2.31
C ASN A 258 -14.94 1.70 -2.93
N THR A 259 -14.91 1.57 -4.26
CA THR A 259 -13.78 0.92 -4.95
C THR A 259 -12.49 1.74 -4.94
N GLY A 260 -12.57 3.07 -4.74
CA GLY A 260 -11.41 3.97 -4.79
C GLY A 260 -10.83 4.38 -3.43
N GLY A 261 -11.41 3.90 -2.33
CA GLY A 261 -10.97 4.26 -0.97
C GLY A 261 -11.38 5.66 -0.51
N LEU A 262 -11.01 5.99 0.72
CA LEU A 262 -11.39 7.21 1.43
C LEU A 262 -10.15 8.04 1.76
N THR A 263 -10.07 9.27 1.28
CA THR A 263 -9.04 10.23 1.70
C THR A 263 -9.58 11.12 2.81
N LEU A 264 -8.91 11.12 3.96
CA LEU A 264 -9.29 11.95 5.09
C LEU A 264 -8.86 13.41 4.87
N THR A 265 -9.74 14.32 5.27
CA THR A 265 -9.54 15.78 5.22
C THR A 265 -9.41 16.40 6.61
N LYS A 266 -9.48 15.58 7.66
CA LYS A 266 -9.34 15.94 9.07
C LYS A 266 -9.02 14.70 9.91
N ASN A 267 -8.65 14.92 11.17
CA ASN A 267 -8.56 13.83 12.16
C ASN A 267 -9.95 13.20 12.37
N VAL A 268 -10.00 11.87 12.47
CA VAL A 268 -11.25 11.12 12.62
C VAL A 268 -11.11 10.15 13.78
N THR A 269 -12.12 10.08 14.67
CA THR A 269 -12.18 9.08 15.74
C THR A 269 -13.35 8.14 15.51
N VAL A 270 -13.08 6.83 15.40
CA VAL A 270 -14.09 5.78 15.26
C VAL A 270 -14.21 5.05 16.59
N ASN A 271 -15.41 4.99 17.17
CA ASN A 271 -15.62 4.51 18.54
C ASN A 271 -16.12 3.06 18.63
N ASP A 272 -16.32 2.39 17.50
CA ASP A 272 -16.79 0.99 17.46
C ASP A 272 -16.18 0.25 16.26
N THR A 273 -16.92 0.08 15.16
CA THR A 273 -16.45 -0.68 14.00
C THR A 273 -15.72 0.20 12.99
N LEU A 274 -14.47 -0.15 12.68
CA LEU A 274 -13.72 0.37 11.54
C LEU A 274 -13.60 -0.75 10.51
N TRP A 275 -14.26 -0.60 9.37
CA TRP A 275 -14.33 -1.62 8.32
C TRP A 275 -13.77 -1.07 7.00
N LEU A 276 -12.83 -1.80 6.40
CA LEU A 276 -12.08 -1.41 5.21
C LEU A 276 -12.21 -2.46 4.11
N GLY A 277 -12.99 -2.15 3.08
CA GLY A 277 -13.01 -2.87 1.81
C GLY A 277 -12.08 -2.25 0.77
N ALA A 278 -11.64 -1.02 1.01
CA ALA A 278 -10.64 -0.29 0.24
C ALA A 278 -9.76 0.56 1.16
N ASN A 279 -8.76 1.21 0.57
CA ASN A 279 -7.76 1.96 1.32
C ASN A 279 -8.35 3.20 2.01
N ILE A 280 -7.76 3.56 3.15
CA ILE A 280 -7.96 4.87 3.77
C ILE A 280 -6.64 5.63 3.69
N TYR A 281 -6.65 6.83 3.12
CA TYR A 281 -5.50 7.72 3.04
C TYR A 281 -5.63 8.80 4.10
N THR A 282 -4.71 8.88 5.05
CA THR A 282 -4.75 9.92 6.10
C THR A 282 -3.86 11.12 5.78
N GLU A 283 -3.16 11.08 4.66
CA GLU A 283 -2.26 12.12 4.18
C GLU A 283 -2.61 12.43 2.72
N PRO A 284 -3.50 13.41 2.46
CA PRO A 284 -3.92 13.75 1.10
C PRO A 284 -2.79 14.36 0.27
N ASP A 285 -1.78 14.92 0.92
CA ASP A 285 -0.60 15.55 0.33
C ASP A 285 0.56 15.56 1.33
N ASP A 286 1.71 16.12 0.95
CA ASP A 286 2.91 16.17 1.79
C ASP A 286 2.82 17.15 2.97
N LEU A 287 1.85 18.07 2.96
CA LEU A 287 1.68 19.13 3.95
C LEU A 287 0.71 18.74 5.07
N HIS A 288 -0.28 17.90 4.75
CA HIS A 288 -1.35 17.53 5.66
C HIS A 288 -1.22 16.08 6.13
N ARG A 289 -1.15 15.91 7.45
CA ARG A 289 -1.13 14.59 8.09
C ARG A 289 -2.24 14.50 9.12
N PHE A 290 -3.27 13.73 8.80
CA PHE A 290 -4.36 13.42 9.71
C PHE A 290 -4.14 12.07 10.38
N VAL A 291 -4.75 11.90 11.55
CA VAL A 291 -4.74 10.66 12.32
C VAL A 291 -6.15 10.06 12.33
N LEU A 292 -6.24 8.80 11.94
CA LEU A 292 -7.41 7.97 12.16
C LEU A 292 -7.28 7.31 13.54
N THR A 293 -8.02 7.79 14.52
CA THR A 293 -8.08 7.18 15.85
C THR A 293 -9.16 6.11 15.89
N HIS A 294 -8.80 4.89 16.28
CA HIS A 294 -9.72 3.80 16.54
C HIS A 294 -9.82 3.56 18.05
N ASN A 295 -10.90 4.06 18.64
CA ASN A 295 -11.21 4.00 20.06
C ASN A 295 -12.21 2.86 20.33
N SER A 296 -11.79 1.64 20.02
CA SER A 296 -12.60 0.42 20.20
C SER A 296 -11.70 -0.73 20.62
N PRO A 297 -12.19 -1.66 21.47
CA PRO A 297 -11.47 -2.89 21.72
C PRO A 297 -11.28 -3.69 20.41
N MET A 298 -12.30 -3.74 19.54
CA MET A 298 -12.25 -4.55 18.33
C MET A 298 -11.13 -4.08 17.38
N ASN A 299 -10.44 -5.02 16.74
CA ASN A 299 -9.47 -4.69 15.68
C ASN A 299 -10.18 -4.13 14.43
N PRO A 300 -9.52 -3.26 13.63
CA PRO A 300 -10.01 -2.91 12.31
C PRO A 300 -10.28 -4.15 11.46
N ILE A 301 -11.38 -4.15 10.72
CA ILE A 301 -11.78 -5.23 9.83
C ILE A 301 -11.31 -4.88 8.42
N PHE A 302 -10.18 -5.46 8.00
CA PHE A 302 -9.76 -5.42 6.61
C PHE A 302 -10.54 -6.48 5.84
N ALA A 303 -11.54 -6.10 5.06
CA ALA A 303 -12.38 -7.02 4.30
C ALA A 303 -11.80 -7.37 2.92
N SER A 304 -11.11 -6.44 2.27
CA SER A 304 -10.23 -6.75 1.14
C SER A 304 -8.83 -7.08 1.64
N PHE A 305 -8.14 -8.00 0.95
CA PHE A 305 -6.73 -8.28 1.22
C PHE A 305 -5.81 -7.14 0.80
N SER A 306 -6.22 -6.32 -0.17
CA SER A 306 -5.43 -5.15 -0.61
C SER A 306 -5.74 -3.89 0.19
N ALA A 307 -6.74 -3.91 1.09
CA ALA A 307 -7.12 -2.75 1.86
C ALA A 307 -6.08 -2.47 2.95
N GLU A 308 -5.57 -1.25 2.98
CA GLU A 308 -4.71 -0.76 4.05
C GLU A 308 -4.99 0.72 4.37
N ILE A 309 -4.56 1.13 5.55
CA ILE A 309 -4.52 2.53 5.96
C ILE A 309 -3.15 3.08 5.56
N ASP A 310 -3.11 3.89 4.52
CA ASP A 310 -1.94 4.63 4.10
C ASP A 310 -1.86 5.93 4.93
N GLY A 311 -0.88 5.98 5.83
CA GLY A 311 -0.72 7.04 6.81
C GLY A 311 -0.89 6.54 8.24
N SER A 312 -1.48 7.37 9.09
CA SER A 312 -1.47 7.22 10.55
C SER A 312 -2.78 6.67 11.10
N ILE A 313 -2.70 5.53 11.80
CA ILE A 313 -3.78 5.01 12.66
C ILE A 313 -3.31 4.96 14.11
N ARG A 314 -4.17 5.44 15.02
CA ARG A 314 -3.95 5.45 16.46
C ARG A 314 -4.93 4.51 17.16
N ARG A 315 -4.42 3.72 18.10
CA ARG A 315 -5.20 2.93 19.06
C ARG A 315 -5.11 3.61 20.44
N THR A 316 -6.25 3.86 21.06
CA THR A 316 -6.37 4.43 22.43
C THR A 316 -6.75 3.38 23.47
N ILE A 317 -7.11 2.17 23.03
CA ILE A 317 -7.34 1.01 23.88
C ILE A 317 -6.18 0.04 23.63
N ILE A 318 -5.35 -0.13 24.66
CA ILE A 318 -4.15 -0.97 24.64
C ILE A 318 -4.41 -2.24 25.42
N TYR A 319 -4.05 -3.37 24.81
CA TYR A 319 -4.10 -4.70 25.43
C TYR A 319 -2.78 -5.07 26.10
N TYR A 320 -2.89 -5.82 27.18
CA TYR A 320 -1.78 -6.24 28.05
C TYR A 320 -1.88 -7.74 28.35
N ASP A 321 -2.45 -8.52 27.43
CA ASP A 321 -2.82 -9.93 27.61
C ASP A 321 -2.37 -10.80 26.43
N SER A 322 -1.33 -10.36 25.71
CA SER A 322 -0.85 -10.99 24.47
C SER A 322 -1.84 -11.00 23.31
N THR A 323 -2.90 -10.17 23.35
CA THR A 323 -3.77 -9.96 22.19
C THR A 323 -3.12 -8.98 21.22
N ALA A 324 -3.00 -9.39 19.95
CA ALA A 324 -2.50 -8.51 18.88
C ALA A 324 -3.51 -7.39 18.55
N MET A 325 -3.03 -6.14 18.61
CA MET A 325 -3.76 -4.97 18.16
C MET A 325 -3.36 -4.63 16.73
N MET A 326 -4.32 -4.71 15.81
CA MET A 326 -4.09 -4.46 14.39
C MET A 326 -4.10 -2.96 14.08
N PHE A 327 -3.23 -2.53 13.16
CA PHE A 327 -3.07 -1.12 12.75
C PHE A 327 -3.37 -0.94 11.26
N ASN A 328 -2.35 -0.82 10.41
CA ASN A 328 -2.51 -0.32 9.04
C ASN A 328 -2.99 -1.36 8.03
N ASN A 329 -2.73 -2.64 8.26
CA ASN A 329 -3.15 -3.74 7.40
C ASN A 329 -3.24 -5.03 8.25
N ARG A 330 -3.58 -6.15 7.61
CA ARG A 330 -3.77 -7.46 8.25
C ARG A 330 -2.50 -8.07 8.88
N TYR A 331 -1.33 -7.50 8.63
CA TYR A 331 -0.03 -7.99 9.11
C TYR A 331 0.69 -7.00 10.03
N THR A 332 0.24 -5.74 10.09
CA THR A 332 0.80 -4.72 10.96
C THR A 332 0.07 -4.69 12.29
N TYR A 333 0.75 -5.12 13.36
CA TYR A 333 0.18 -5.16 14.71
C TYR A 333 1.20 -4.83 15.79
N ALA A 334 0.72 -4.50 16.98
CA ALA A 334 1.51 -4.47 18.21
C ALA A 334 0.87 -5.38 19.27
N LEU A 335 1.69 -6.04 20.06
CA LEU A 335 1.27 -6.95 21.12
C LEU A 335 2.14 -6.74 22.35
N PHE A 336 1.50 -6.59 23.50
CA PHE A 336 2.15 -6.56 24.82
C PHE A 336 1.76 -7.79 25.62
N THR A 337 2.74 -8.43 26.24
CA THR A 337 2.49 -9.59 27.11
C THR A 337 1.84 -9.18 28.43
N ASP A 338 2.21 -8.00 28.96
CA ASP A 338 1.64 -7.42 30.18
C ASP A 338 1.74 -5.88 30.19
N ALA A 339 1.28 -5.26 31.28
CA ALA A 339 1.24 -3.80 31.41
C ALA A 339 2.62 -3.17 31.60
N ASN A 340 3.60 -3.90 32.14
CA ASN A 340 4.97 -3.42 32.30
C ASN A 340 5.66 -3.33 30.94
N SER A 341 5.41 -4.30 30.06
CA SER A 341 5.89 -4.31 28.67
C SER A 341 5.49 -3.06 27.87
N ALA A 342 4.37 -2.43 28.22
CA ALA A 342 3.93 -1.18 27.59
C ALA A 342 4.65 0.07 28.11
N ASN A 343 5.42 -0.04 29.20
CA ASN A 343 6.12 1.06 29.84
C ASN A 343 5.26 2.32 30.03
N GLY A 344 4.01 2.14 30.48
CA GLY A 344 3.07 3.23 30.71
C GLY A 344 2.33 3.76 29.48
N ALA A 345 2.61 3.25 28.27
CA ALA A 345 1.89 3.64 27.06
C ALA A 345 0.37 3.41 27.17
N LYS A 346 -0.40 4.43 26.79
CA LYS A 346 -1.87 4.45 26.74
C LYS A 346 -2.43 4.69 25.36
N GLU A 347 -1.63 5.25 24.46
CA GLU A 347 -1.96 5.38 23.05
C GLU A 347 -0.77 4.94 22.21
N ILE A 348 -1.01 4.23 21.12
CA ILE A 348 0.00 3.90 20.11
C ILE A 348 -0.50 4.35 18.75
N THR A 349 0.39 4.97 17.99
CA THR A 349 0.16 5.36 16.61
C THR A 349 1.16 4.65 15.71
N PHE A 350 0.66 3.95 14.71
CA PHE A 350 1.46 3.48 13.58
C PHE A 350 1.18 4.37 12.39
N ARG A 351 2.25 4.88 11.79
CA ARG A 351 2.22 5.50 10.48
C ARG A 351 2.91 4.57 9.50
N VAL A 352 2.20 4.08 8.49
CA VAL A 352 2.78 3.26 7.43
C VAL A 352 2.55 3.96 6.11
N LYS A 353 3.62 4.15 5.35
CA LYS A 353 3.61 4.70 3.99
C LYS A 353 4.04 3.60 3.03
N PRO A 354 3.07 2.92 2.40
CA PRO A 354 3.36 1.98 1.33
C PRO A 354 4.03 2.72 0.16
N ARG A 355 4.80 2.00 -0.65
CA ARG A 355 5.47 2.53 -1.84
C ARG A 355 6.26 3.81 -1.56
N THR A 356 6.89 3.85 -0.39
CA THR A 356 7.75 4.95 0.03
C THR A 356 9.03 4.37 0.57
N TYR A 357 10.14 4.63 -0.13
CA TYR A 357 11.44 4.23 0.39
C TYR A 357 11.77 4.96 1.71
N PRO A 358 12.36 4.26 2.68
CA PRO A 358 12.86 4.90 3.88
C PRO A 358 13.98 5.92 3.57
N PRO A 359 14.18 6.95 4.40
CA PRO A 359 15.25 7.92 4.21
C PRO A 359 16.64 7.34 4.52
N PHE A 360 17.70 8.08 4.16
CA PHE A 360 19.11 7.77 4.47
C PHE A 360 19.62 6.42 3.93
N MET A 361 19.14 6.00 2.76
CA MET A 361 19.63 4.81 2.08
C MET A 361 20.91 5.10 1.28
N THR A 362 21.83 4.15 1.27
CA THR A 362 23.04 4.18 0.42
C THR A 362 22.94 3.24 -0.78
N SER A 363 22.00 2.28 -0.76
CA SER A 363 21.71 1.35 -1.86
C SER A 363 20.23 0.89 -1.79
N MET A 364 19.75 0.24 -2.85
CA MET A 364 18.39 -0.29 -2.96
C MET A 364 18.22 -1.61 -2.19
N ASN A 365 18.49 -1.59 -0.88
CA ASN A 365 18.45 -2.78 -0.01
C ASN A 365 17.27 -2.78 0.98
N LYS A 366 16.25 -1.98 0.69
CA LYS A 366 15.05 -1.78 1.51
C LYS A 366 13.82 -2.08 0.69
N VAL A 367 12.83 -2.68 1.35
CA VAL A 367 11.46 -2.70 0.83
C VAL A 367 11.00 -1.26 0.69
N GLU A 368 10.23 -0.97 -0.36
CA GLU A 368 9.64 0.35 -0.61
C GLU A 368 8.47 0.64 0.34
N ARG A 369 8.72 0.57 1.65
CA ARG A 369 7.73 0.79 2.70
C ARG A 369 8.38 1.44 3.91
N PHE A 370 7.77 2.52 4.39
CA PHE A 370 8.27 3.27 5.54
C PHE A 370 7.29 3.23 6.69
N LEU A 371 7.79 2.97 7.90
CA LEU A 371 6.98 2.87 9.11
C LEU A 371 7.48 3.85 10.17
N THR A 372 6.58 4.47 10.91
CA THR A 372 6.90 5.21 12.13
C THR A 372 5.96 4.74 13.24
N ILE A 373 6.52 4.37 14.39
CA ILE A 373 5.75 3.98 15.58
C ILE A 373 5.97 5.03 16.66
N MET A 374 4.87 5.48 17.26
CA MET A 374 4.85 6.48 18.33
C MET A 374 3.91 6.01 19.45
N ALA A 375 4.22 6.37 20.69
CA ALA A 375 3.34 6.10 21.83
C ALA A 375 3.26 7.30 22.77
N LEU A 376 2.10 7.47 23.42
CA LEU A 376 1.85 8.47 24.45
C LEU A 376 1.39 7.79 25.74
N ASP A 377 1.77 8.35 26.88
CA ASP A 377 1.29 7.91 28.20
C ASP A 377 -0.01 8.63 28.60
N SER A 378 -0.48 8.41 29.83
CA SER A 378 -1.69 9.06 30.36
C SER A 378 -1.59 10.59 30.49
N LYS A 379 -0.38 11.15 30.48
CA LYS A 379 -0.12 12.59 30.55
C LYS A 379 0.09 13.20 29.16
N GLN A 380 -0.04 12.40 28.10
CA GLN A 380 0.27 12.77 26.72
C GLN A 380 1.77 13.03 26.48
N ASP A 381 2.63 12.50 27.35
CA ASP A 381 4.07 12.52 27.15
C ASP A 381 4.50 11.35 26.25
N SER A 382 5.52 11.57 25.41
CA SER A 382 6.00 10.53 24.49
C SER A 382 6.75 9.40 25.21
N VAL A 383 6.29 8.16 25.03
CA VAL A 383 7.01 6.96 25.46
C VAL A 383 7.88 6.49 24.28
N LYS A 384 9.21 6.65 24.37
CA LYS A 384 10.12 6.37 23.25
C LYS A 384 11.00 5.14 23.45
N LEU A 385 11.27 4.75 24.69
CA LEU A 385 12.20 3.69 25.08
C LEU A 385 11.60 2.88 26.22
N GLY A 386 12.16 1.69 26.46
CA GLY A 386 11.81 0.83 27.60
C GLY A 386 10.55 0.00 27.41
N LEU A 387 9.97 -0.02 26.21
CA LEU A 387 8.88 -0.94 25.87
C LEU A 387 9.44 -2.37 25.71
N ASP A 388 8.54 -3.34 25.64
CA ASP A 388 8.82 -4.72 25.28
C ASP A 388 7.64 -5.28 24.50
N MET A 389 7.53 -4.91 23.23
CA MET A 389 6.42 -5.34 22.37
C MET A 389 6.89 -6.28 21.26
N GLU A 390 5.98 -7.17 20.87
CA GLU A 390 6.03 -7.79 19.56
C GLU A 390 5.40 -6.84 18.53
N VAL A 391 6.10 -6.64 17.42
CA VAL A 391 5.64 -5.84 16.28
C VAL A 391 5.52 -6.72 15.06
N GLY A 392 4.31 -6.89 14.57
CA GLY A 392 4.05 -7.44 13.24
C GLY A 392 4.19 -6.38 12.15
N TYR A 393 4.72 -6.77 11.00
CA TYR A 393 4.87 -5.93 9.82
C TYR A 393 4.68 -6.75 8.54
N GLY A 394 4.05 -6.15 7.53
CA GLY A 394 3.89 -6.75 6.21
C GLY A 394 4.04 -5.72 5.11
N TRP A 395 4.28 -6.19 3.89
CA TRP A 395 4.45 -5.41 2.66
C TRP A 395 3.92 -6.17 1.44
N ARG A 396 3.61 -5.43 0.38
CA ARG A 396 3.16 -5.97 -0.91
C ARG A 396 4.34 -6.62 -1.63
N ASP A 397 4.16 -7.88 -2.01
CA ASP A 397 5.16 -8.70 -2.67
C ASP A 397 4.51 -9.37 -3.87
N ILE A 398 4.59 -8.69 -5.02
CA ILE A 398 3.94 -9.09 -6.27
C ILE A 398 4.88 -8.78 -7.44
N PRO A 399 5.95 -9.58 -7.64
CA PRO A 399 6.95 -9.29 -8.67
C PRO A 399 6.39 -9.14 -10.09
N GLN A 400 5.19 -9.68 -10.36
CA GLN A 400 4.51 -9.59 -11.65
C GLN A 400 3.74 -8.27 -11.85
N GLU A 401 3.54 -7.47 -10.79
CA GLU A 401 2.84 -6.18 -10.85
C GLU A 401 3.72 -5.05 -10.25
N PRO A 402 4.70 -4.52 -11.01
CA PRO A 402 5.66 -3.54 -10.50
C PRO A 402 5.04 -2.24 -9.97
N SER A 403 3.80 -1.93 -10.33
CA SER A 403 3.06 -0.77 -9.82
C SER A 403 2.56 -0.94 -8.39
N VAL A 404 2.61 -2.15 -7.82
CA VAL A 404 2.19 -2.42 -6.44
C VAL A 404 3.23 -3.23 -5.66
N ASP A 405 4.22 -3.83 -6.32
CA ASP A 405 5.34 -4.50 -5.67
C ASP A 405 6.17 -3.52 -4.83
N GLU A 406 6.43 -3.87 -3.57
CA GLU A 406 7.32 -3.13 -2.68
C GLU A 406 8.65 -3.87 -2.46
N THR A 407 8.74 -5.16 -2.84
CA THR A 407 9.92 -6.00 -2.61
C THR A 407 11.07 -5.68 -3.56
N HIS A 408 10.79 -5.37 -4.82
CA HIS A 408 11.76 -5.02 -5.87
C HIS A 408 12.91 -6.04 -6.02
N GLY A 409 12.57 -7.33 -5.92
CA GLY A 409 13.51 -8.43 -6.12
C GLY A 409 14.41 -8.77 -4.92
N LEU A 410 14.20 -8.13 -3.75
CA LEU A 410 14.90 -8.50 -2.52
C LEU A 410 14.57 -9.94 -2.08
N ASN A 411 15.54 -10.59 -1.42
CA ASN A 411 15.38 -11.96 -0.91
C ASN A 411 14.49 -11.98 0.35
N VAL A 412 13.19 -12.21 0.15
CA VAL A 412 12.16 -12.16 1.20
C VAL A 412 12.50 -12.92 2.48
N PRO A 413 12.91 -14.21 2.45
CA PRO A 413 13.31 -14.95 3.66
C PRO A 413 14.43 -14.31 4.51
N ARG A 414 15.16 -13.33 3.97
CA ARG A 414 16.28 -12.66 4.65
C ARG A 414 15.95 -11.26 5.16
N LEU A 415 14.77 -10.74 4.84
CA LEU A 415 14.37 -9.39 5.24
C LEU A 415 14.07 -9.35 6.75
N VAL A 416 14.53 -8.28 7.40
CA VAL A 416 14.33 -8.03 8.83
C VAL A 416 13.76 -6.65 9.06
N LEU A 417 13.13 -6.45 10.23
CA LEU A 417 12.76 -5.13 10.70
C LEU A 417 14.03 -4.37 11.12
N GLN A 418 14.13 -3.12 10.73
CA GLN A 418 15.24 -2.24 11.06
C GLN A 418 14.70 -0.95 11.66
N ARG A 419 15.42 -0.39 12.63
CA ARG A 419 15.09 0.90 13.25
C ARG A 419 16.15 1.94 12.90
N LEU A 420 15.71 3.17 12.64
CA LEU A 420 16.62 4.28 12.40
C LEU A 420 17.25 4.78 13.71
N VAL A 421 18.57 4.76 13.78
CA VAL A 421 19.36 5.26 14.91
C VAL A 421 20.52 6.08 14.35
N ASN A 422 20.60 7.37 14.71
CA ASN A 422 21.67 8.27 14.26
C ASN A 422 21.91 8.21 12.73
N GLN A 423 20.82 8.31 11.95
CA GLN A 423 20.83 8.23 10.47
C GLN A 423 21.33 6.88 9.91
N LYS A 424 21.36 5.82 10.71
CA LYS A 424 21.69 4.46 10.27
C LYS A 424 20.57 3.49 10.60
N TRP A 425 20.28 2.59 9.67
CA TRP A 425 19.33 1.50 9.88
C TRP A 425 20.00 0.38 10.68
N VAL A 426 19.46 0.08 11.86
CA VAL A 426 19.96 -0.94 12.78
C VAL A 426 18.97 -2.09 12.84
N ASP A 427 19.48 -3.32 12.65
CA ASP A 427 18.66 -4.52 12.64
C ASP A 427 18.01 -4.80 14.00
N ILE A 428 16.72 -5.13 13.97
CA ILE A 428 16.03 -5.72 15.10
C ILE A 428 16.29 -7.23 15.06
N LYS A 429 17.29 -7.67 15.84
CA LYS A 429 17.82 -9.05 15.82
C LYS A 429 16.81 -10.15 16.16
N SER A 430 15.71 -9.77 16.79
CA SER A 430 14.57 -10.63 17.14
C SER A 430 13.56 -10.82 16.00
N SER A 431 13.80 -10.21 14.83
CA SER A 431 12.98 -10.43 13.63
C SER A 431 12.94 -11.91 13.26
N GLN A 432 11.74 -12.43 13.05
CA GLN A 432 11.54 -13.79 12.56
C GLN A 432 11.68 -13.86 11.04
N VAL A 433 11.85 -15.08 10.52
CA VAL A 433 11.92 -15.31 9.07
C VAL A 433 10.58 -14.93 8.43
N PRO A 434 10.57 -14.07 7.39
CA PRO A 434 9.33 -13.71 6.72
C PRO A 434 8.58 -14.88 6.09
N GLN A 435 7.26 -14.76 6.13
CA GLN A 435 6.30 -15.63 5.47
C GLN A 435 5.68 -14.92 4.27
N THR A 436 5.21 -15.68 3.29
CA THR A 436 4.59 -15.15 2.07
C THR A 436 3.17 -15.68 1.93
N ASP A 437 2.22 -14.77 1.78
CA ASP A 437 0.86 -15.00 1.33
C ASP A 437 0.75 -14.64 -0.16
N ALA A 438 1.25 -15.57 -1.00
CA ALA A 438 1.34 -15.38 -2.44
C ALA A 438 -0.04 -15.21 -3.11
N ALA A 439 -1.09 -15.83 -2.56
CA ALA A 439 -2.44 -15.74 -3.11
C ALA A 439 -3.00 -14.31 -3.06
N ASN A 440 -2.55 -13.53 -2.07
CA ASN A 440 -3.01 -12.17 -1.86
C ASN A 440 -1.92 -11.11 -2.07
N GLY A 441 -0.71 -11.52 -2.45
CA GLY A 441 0.39 -10.62 -2.79
C GLY A 441 1.01 -9.92 -1.60
N TRP A 442 1.18 -10.63 -0.49
CA TRP A 442 1.82 -10.10 0.73
C TRP A 442 3.00 -10.95 1.16
N SER A 443 4.02 -10.30 1.70
CA SER A 443 5.01 -10.91 2.57
C SER A 443 4.99 -10.20 3.92
N PHE A 444 5.23 -10.94 5.00
CA PHE A 444 5.09 -10.43 6.37
C PHE A 444 5.96 -11.17 7.36
N SER A 445 6.27 -10.53 8.48
CA SER A 445 6.97 -11.13 9.61
C SER A 445 6.62 -10.37 10.89
N TYR A 446 7.29 -10.72 11.98
CA TYR A 446 7.23 -9.99 13.23
C TYR A 446 8.60 -9.96 13.91
N ALA A 447 8.77 -9.01 14.82
CA ALA A 447 9.94 -8.93 15.69
C ALA A 447 9.47 -8.84 17.14
N THR A 448 10.05 -9.66 18.02
CA THR A 448 9.82 -9.58 19.46
C THR A 448 10.74 -8.54 20.11
N ASN A 449 10.52 -8.22 21.38
CA ASN A 449 11.43 -7.39 22.18
C ASN A 449 11.76 -6.01 21.55
N VAL A 450 10.79 -5.40 20.86
CA VAL A 450 10.96 -4.06 20.29
C VAL A 450 10.83 -3.03 21.41
N SER A 451 11.98 -2.53 21.88
CA SER A 451 12.05 -1.70 23.09
C SER A 451 12.20 -0.20 22.86
N ALA A 452 12.33 0.21 21.60
CA ALA A 452 12.53 1.59 21.22
C ALA A 452 11.65 1.96 20.02
N LEU A 453 10.93 3.07 20.11
CA LEU A 453 10.04 3.56 19.05
C LEU A 453 10.74 4.56 18.13
N GLY A 454 10.07 4.99 17.07
CA GLY A 454 10.62 5.88 16.04
C GLY A 454 10.38 5.35 14.64
N ASP A 455 11.35 5.60 13.76
CA ASP A 455 11.25 5.20 12.35
C ASP A 455 11.80 3.80 12.12
N PHE A 456 11.09 3.05 11.29
CA PHE A 456 11.34 1.67 10.95
C PHE A 456 11.30 1.46 9.43
N ALA A 457 12.05 0.47 8.99
CA ALA A 457 12.10 -0.01 7.62
C ALA A 457 12.18 -1.54 7.61
N ILE A 458 11.93 -2.13 6.45
CA ILE A 458 12.17 -3.55 6.21
C ILE A 458 13.30 -3.63 5.20
N GLY A 459 14.30 -4.46 5.47
CA GLY A 459 15.48 -4.49 4.63
C GLY A 459 16.37 -5.68 4.86
N MET A 460 17.37 -5.79 3.98
CA MET A 460 18.46 -6.73 4.18
C MET A 460 19.25 -6.32 5.44
N PRO A 461 19.61 -7.27 6.31
CA PRO A 461 20.33 -6.99 7.55
C PRO A 461 21.68 -6.31 7.29
N GLY A 462 22.04 -5.36 8.16
CA GLY A 462 23.26 -4.54 8.11
C GLY A 462 24.49 -5.17 8.78
N ASP A 463 24.30 -6.14 9.68
CA ASP A 463 25.40 -6.92 10.25
C ASP A 463 25.85 -8.02 9.25
N ILE A 464 26.84 -7.67 8.41
CA ILE A 464 27.79 -8.56 7.71
C ILE A 464 27.17 -9.55 6.69
N PHE A 465 27.09 -9.12 5.43
CA PHE A 465 27.48 -10.01 4.34
C PHE A 465 28.56 -9.33 3.52
N ASN A 466 29.80 -9.66 3.89
CA ASN A 466 30.94 -9.55 3.01
C ASN A 466 30.53 -10.13 1.66
N VAL A 467 30.37 -9.31 0.62
CA VAL A 467 30.25 -9.84 -0.73
C VAL A 467 31.63 -10.39 -1.07
N ILE A 468 31.75 -11.71 -0.98
CA ILE A 468 32.99 -12.43 -1.20
C ILE A 468 33.07 -12.82 -2.67
N LEU A 469 34.20 -12.47 -3.29
CA LEU A 469 34.55 -12.93 -4.62
C LEU A 469 35.67 -13.96 -4.54
N ASN A 470 35.37 -15.17 -5.01
CA ASN A 470 36.34 -16.20 -5.32
C ASN A 470 36.69 -16.11 -6.81
N ALA A 471 37.86 -15.58 -7.13
CA ALA A 471 38.34 -15.52 -8.50
C ALA A 471 39.60 -16.37 -8.68
N ARG A 472 39.73 -17.00 -9.86
CA ARG A 472 40.91 -17.78 -10.24
C ARG A 472 41.41 -17.39 -11.63
N VAL A 473 42.72 -17.21 -11.78
CA VAL A 473 43.40 -16.95 -13.06
C VAL A 473 44.81 -17.53 -13.03
N PHE A 474 45.34 -17.91 -14.19
CA PHE A 474 46.75 -18.25 -14.36
C PHE A 474 47.43 -17.30 -15.34
N LEU A 475 48.74 -17.14 -15.18
CA LEU A 475 49.60 -16.29 -16.00
C LEU A 475 50.54 -17.17 -16.84
N GLU A 476 50.64 -16.88 -18.13
CA GLU A 476 51.68 -17.45 -18.99
C GLU A 476 53.05 -16.94 -18.57
N GLY A 477 54.05 -17.83 -18.49
CA GLY A 477 55.38 -17.45 -18.01
C GLY A 477 55.70 -18.06 -16.64
N PRO A 478 55.09 -17.62 -15.53
CA PRO A 478 55.33 -18.22 -14.21
C PRO A 478 54.69 -19.59 -14.07
N TYR A 479 53.65 -19.93 -14.86
CA TYR A 479 52.98 -21.23 -14.78
C TYR A 479 53.91 -22.38 -15.18
N ARG A 480 53.98 -23.41 -14.34
CA ARG A 480 54.75 -24.64 -14.55
C ARG A 480 54.14 -25.82 -13.79
N ASN A 481 53.76 -26.87 -14.50
CA ASN A 481 53.33 -28.16 -13.92
C ASN A 481 52.23 -28.04 -12.84
N GLY A 482 51.13 -27.33 -13.13
CA GLY A 482 49.98 -27.21 -12.23
C GLY A 482 50.01 -26.04 -11.24
N SER A 483 51.09 -25.24 -11.20
CA SER A 483 51.24 -24.11 -10.28
C SER A 483 52.06 -22.98 -10.91
N MET A 484 51.91 -21.74 -10.42
CA MET A 484 52.79 -20.62 -10.78
C MET A 484 54.00 -20.52 -9.85
N ARG A 485 55.12 -20.07 -10.39
CA ARG A 485 56.31 -19.67 -9.63
C ARG A 485 56.09 -18.32 -8.96
N ASN A 486 56.72 -18.14 -7.81
CA ASN A 486 56.67 -16.96 -6.96
C ASN A 486 58.08 -16.36 -6.78
N ASP A 487 58.95 -16.48 -7.79
CA ASP A 487 60.38 -16.18 -7.65
C ASP A 487 60.62 -14.71 -7.26
N ILE A 488 59.83 -13.78 -7.82
CA ILE A 488 59.91 -12.36 -7.46
C ILE A 488 59.50 -12.10 -6.01
N ALA A 489 58.57 -12.87 -5.45
CA ALA A 489 58.22 -12.78 -4.04
C ALA A 489 59.34 -13.38 -3.17
N ALA A 490 59.89 -14.53 -3.57
CA ALA A 490 61.01 -15.17 -2.87
C ALA A 490 62.29 -14.30 -2.86
N LYS A 491 62.51 -13.52 -3.93
CA LYS A 491 63.59 -12.51 -4.02
C LYS A 491 63.25 -11.17 -3.36
N GLN A 492 62.08 -11.03 -2.74
CA GLN A 492 61.62 -9.78 -2.12
C GLN A 492 61.51 -8.59 -3.09
N LEU A 493 61.23 -8.87 -4.37
CA LEU A 493 61.08 -7.87 -5.42
C LEU A 493 59.64 -7.37 -5.57
N VAL A 494 58.63 -8.14 -5.12
CA VAL A 494 57.23 -7.67 -5.11
C VAL A 494 57.09 -6.51 -4.11
N PRO A 495 56.64 -5.31 -4.54
CA PRO A 495 56.48 -4.18 -3.63
C PRO A 495 55.46 -4.44 -2.52
N LEU A 496 55.76 -3.97 -1.30
CA LEU A 496 54.88 -4.07 -0.12
C LEU A 496 53.58 -3.26 -0.24
N THR A 497 53.47 -2.42 -1.27
CA THR A 497 52.27 -1.69 -1.66
C THR A 497 52.19 -1.71 -3.17
N PRO A 498 51.02 -1.89 -3.80
CA PRO A 498 50.89 -1.88 -5.25
C PRO A 498 51.54 -0.62 -5.84
N PRO A 499 52.53 -0.78 -6.76
CA PRO A 499 53.30 0.35 -7.27
C PRO A 499 52.41 1.30 -8.09
N ASN A 500 52.83 2.56 -8.22
CA ASN A 500 52.09 3.57 -8.99
C ASN A 500 52.29 3.41 -10.50
N ILE A 501 51.95 2.24 -11.03
CA ILE A 501 52.07 1.87 -12.44
C ILE A 501 50.78 1.20 -12.90
N TYR A 502 50.51 1.19 -14.20
CA TYR A 502 49.35 0.49 -14.73
C TYR A 502 49.54 -1.04 -14.60
N PRO A 503 48.49 -1.83 -14.31
CA PRO A 503 47.11 -1.42 -14.02
C PRO A 503 46.84 -1.05 -12.54
N TYR A 504 47.82 -1.19 -11.65
CA TYR A 504 47.64 -0.99 -10.20
C TYR A 504 47.24 0.45 -9.82
N ASN A 505 47.62 1.43 -10.64
CA ASN A 505 47.24 2.84 -10.49
C ASN A 505 45.77 3.13 -10.84
N LEU A 506 45.02 2.16 -11.38
CA LEU A 506 43.58 2.28 -11.62
C LEU A 506 42.79 2.21 -10.32
N ASP A 507 43.27 1.47 -9.32
CA ASP A 507 42.62 1.38 -8.02
C ASP A 507 42.98 2.62 -7.18
N PRO A 508 42.03 3.54 -6.91
CA PRO A 508 42.30 4.74 -6.14
C PRO A 508 42.69 4.43 -4.68
N ARG A 509 42.38 3.22 -4.19
CA ARG A 509 42.74 2.75 -2.85
C ARG A 509 44.11 2.06 -2.81
N ARG A 510 44.90 2.06 -3.89
CA ARG A 510 46.16 1.30 -3.95
C ARG A 510 47.07 1.51 -2.73
N THR A 511 47.09 2.72 -2.19
CA THR A 511 47.94 3.10 -1.05
C THR A 511 47.47 2.56 0.29
N SER A 512 46.21 2.08 0.40
CA SER A 512 45.72 1.42 1.61
C SER A 512 46.12 -0.05 1.72
N TYR A 513 46.56 -0.67 0.62
CA TYR A 513 47.06 -2.05 0.61
C TYR A 513 48.54 -2.09 0.99
N LEU A 514 48.85 -1.83 2.26
CA LEU A 514 50.20 -1.90 2.80
C LEU A 514 50.37 -3.19 3.60
N VAL A 515 51.33 -4.03 3.20
CA VAL A 515 51.70 -5.25 3.93
C VAL A 515 53.11 -5.13 4.51
N THR A 516 53.38 -5.82 5.61
CA THR A 516 54.72 -5.85 6.23
C THR A 516 55.67 -6.85 5.57
N ARG A 517 55.11 -7.85 4.89
CA ARG A 517 55.83 -8.85 4.09
C ARG A 517 54.87 -9.46 3.05
N ILE A 518 55.39 -9.80 1.88
CA ILE A 518 54.67 -10.57 0.86
C ILE A 518 54.56 -12.04 1.31
N PRO A 519 53.34 -12.62 1.42
CA PRO A 519 53.17 -14.01 1.78
C PRO A 519 53.82 -14.98 0.77
N ASP A 520 54.37 -16.09 1.27
CA ASP A 520 55.18 -16.99 0.42
C ASP A 520 54.39 -17.63 -0.72
N SER A 521 53.06 -17.69 -0.66
CA SER A 521 52.25 -18.22 -1.76
C SER A 521 51.90 -17.21 -2.85
N VAL A 522 52.33 -15.95 -2.74
CA VAL A 522 52.00 -14.88 -3.68
C VAL A 522 52.96 -14.88 -4.87
N VAL A 523 52.39 -14.76 -6.07
CA VAL A 523 53.10 -14.59 -7.34
C VAL A 523 53.32 -13.11 -7.61
N ASP A 524 52.25 -12.32 -7.62
CA ASP A 524 52.28 -10.86 -7.85
C ASP A 524 50.96 -10.19 -7.40
N TRP A 525 50.89 -8.86 -7.51
CA TRP A 525 49.67 -8.06 -7.48
C TRP A 525 48.81 -8.28 -8.73
N VAL A 526 47.50 -8.12 -8.60
CA VAL A 526 46.52 -8.20 -9.70
C VAL A 526 45.36 -7.24 -9.45
N VAL A 527 44.77 -6.70 -10.52
CA VAL A 527 43.60 -5.80 -10.43
C VAL A 527 42.37 -6.46 -11.04
N LEU A 528 41.28 -6.44 -10.28
CA LEU A 528 39.95 -6.77 -10.75
C LEU A 528 39.21 -5.48 -11.10
N GLU A 529 38.63 -5.43 -12.29
CA GLU A 529 37.84 -4.31 -12.80
C GLU A 529 36.38 -4.74 -12.97
N PHE A 530 35.45 -3.98 -12.41
CA PHE A 530 34.02 -4.28 -12.41
C PHE A 530 33.28 -3.24 -13.26
N ARG A 531 32.53 -3.69 -14.27
CA ARG A 531 31.74 -2.82 -15.15
C ARG A 531 30.26 -3.20 -15.14
N LYS A 532 29.37 -2.20 -15.04
CA LYS A 532 27.91 -2.40 -15.21
C LYS A 532 27.48 -2.61 -16.66
N LYS A 533 28.35 -2.24 -17.61
CA LYS A 533 28.15 -2.44 -19.06
C LYS A 533 29.47 -2.93 -19.64
N LEU A 534 29.42 -3.79 -20.64
CA LEU A 534 30.63 -4.31 -21.30
C LEU A 534 31.53 -3.18 -21.81
N VAL A 535 30.91 -2.11 -22.36
CA VAL A 535 31.57 -0.86 -22.78
C VAL A 535 30.98 0.31 -21.99
N GLY A 536 31.84 1.10 -21.32
CA GLY A 536 31.43 2.24 -20.49
C GLY A 536 32.59 2.89 -19.72
N SER A 537 32.36 4.10 -19.19
CA SER A 537 33.42 4.99 -18.67
C SER A 537 33.56 5.05 -17.14
N GLN A 538 32.89 4.18 -16.38
CA GLN A 538 32.90 4.22 -14.90
C GLN A 538 33.11 2.82 -14.28
N PRO A 539 34.25 2.15 -14.55
CA PRO A 539 34.61 0.92 -13.87
C PRO A 539 34.98 1.15 -12.40
N LEU A 540 34.76 0.13 -11.58
CA LEU A 540 35.25 0.05 -10.20
C LEU A 540 36.44 -0.92 -10.14
N TYR A 541 37.38 -0.70 -9.22
CA TYR A 541 38.63 -1.46 -9.16
C TYR A 541 38.89 -2.02 -7.77
N VAL A 542 39.36 -3.26 -7.72
CA VAL A 542 39.82 -3.91 -6.49
C VAL A 542 41.15 -4.60 -6.77
N THR A 543 42.18 -4.23 -6.00
CA THR A 543 43.50 -4.85 -6.07
C THR A 543 43.61 -5.99 -5.07
N GLY A 544 44.28 -7.07 -5.45
CA GLY A 544 44.55 -8.23 -4.60
C GLY A 544 45.86 -8.92 -4.95
N PHE A 545 46.16 -10.01 -4.24
CA PHE A 545 47.28 -10.88 -4.56
C PHE A 545 46.85 -12.05 -5.43
N LEU A 546 47.67 -12.37 -6.43
CA LEU A 546 47.58 -13.61 -7.17
C LEU A 546 48.47 -14.66 -6.50
N ARG A 547 47.92 -15.84 -6.22
CA ARG A 547 48.64 -16.96 -5.60
C ARG A 547 49.13 -18.00 -6.60
N GLN A 548 50.06 -18.84 -6.16
CA GLN A 548 50.64 -19.93 -6.96
C GLN A 548 49.58 -20.92 -7.51
N ASP A 549 48.47 -21.13 -6.80
CA ASP A 549 47.36 -22.00 -7.22
C ASP A 549 46.37 -21.32 -8.19
N GLY A 550 46.64 -20.06 -8.53
CA GLY A 550 45.83 -19.20 -9.40
C GLY A 550 44.73 -18.44 -8.68
N LYS A 551 44.53 -18.61 -7.37
CA LYS A 551 43.51 -17.86 -6.64
C LYS A 551 43.91 -16.39 -6.50
N ILE A 552 42.93 -15.51 -6.67
CA ILE A 552 43.04 -14.10 -6.33
C ILE A 552 42.48 -13.90 -4.92
N VAL A 553 43.28 -13.34 -4.02
CA VAL A 553 43.00 -13.23 -2.59
C VAL A 553 43.29 -11.81 -2.09
N ASP A 554 42.76 -11.49 -0.91
CA ASP A 554 43.04 -10.25 -0.20
C ASP A 554 44.52 -10.17 0.25
N ILE A 555 44.90 -9.03 0.81
CA ILE A 555 46.28 -8.68 1.17
C ILE A 555 46.87 -9.53 2.30
N ASP A 556 46.05 -10.35 2.97
CA ASP A 556 46.53 -11.35 3.93
C ASP A 556 47.11 -12.61 3.23
N GLY A 557 46.97 -12.70 1.91
CA GLY A 557 47.43 -13.82 1.08
C GLY A 557 46.61 -15.10 1.22
N LYS A 558 45.44 -15.05 1.87
CA LYS A 558 44.63 -16.24 2.17
C LYS A 558 43.14 -16.03 1.95
N SER A 559 42.59 -14.92 2.45
CA SER A 559 41.16 -14.65 2.44
C SER A 559 40.68 -14.30 1.02
N PRO A 560 39.47 -14.72 0.63
CA PRO A 560 38.84 -14.23 -0.59
C PRO A 560 38.71 -12.71 -0.62
N ILE A 561 38.51 -12.13 -1.81
CA ILE A 561 38.37 -10.69 -1.96
C ILE A 561 37.05 -10.20 -1.35
N LEU A 562 37.16 -9.18 -0.51
CA LEU A 562 36.05 -8.48 0.14
C LEU A 562 35.61 -7.27 -0.68
N LEU A 563 34.55 -7.42 -1.48
CA LEU A 563 34.12 -6.39 -2.44
C LEU A 563 33.53 -5.13 -1.80
N ASN A 564 32.83 -5.27 -0.67
CA ASN A 564 32.23 -4.12 0.03
C ASN A 564 33.29 -3.13 0.54
N SER A 565 34.52 -3.60 0.80
CA SER A 565 35.63 -2.69 1.16
C SER A 565 36.03 -1.84 -0.05
N GLY A 566 35.91 -2.38 -1.26
CA GLY A 566 36.34 -1.81 -2.54
C GLY A 566 35.35 -0.88 -3.23
N ASN A 567 34.30 -0.40 -2.55
CA ASN A 567 33.21 0.38 -3.13
C ASN A 567 32.48 -0.34 -4.29
N VAL A 568 32.54 -1.68 -4.33
CA VAL A 568 31.76 -2.47 -5.29
C VAL A 568 30.45 -2.86 -4.61
N ASP A 569 29.36 -2.20 -5.03
CA ASP A 569 28.00 -2.51 -4.60
C ASP A 569 27.51 -3.84 -5.19
N SER A 570 26.37 -4.32 -4.68
CA SER A 570 25.66 -5.45 -5.26
C SER A 570 25.14 -5.15 -6.67
N GLY A 571 25.21 -6.12 -7.58
CA GLY A 571 24.69 -6.02 -8.93
C GLY A 571 25.28 -7.05 -9.88
N ASP A 572 24.86 -6.95 -11.14
CA ASP A 572 25.41 -7.72 -12.25
C ASP A 572 26.60 -6.98 -12.87
N PHE A 573 27.77 -7.61 -12.90
CA PHE A 573 29.01 -6.98 -13.39
C PHE A 573 29.72 -7.82 -14.46
N PHE A 574 30.19 -7.17 -15.51
CA PHE A 574 31.29 -7.70 -16.30
C PHE A 574 32.57 -7.53 -15.49
N VAL A 575 33.30 -8.61 -15.25
CA VAL A 575 34.51 -8.59 -14.41
C VAL A 575 35.72 -8.87 -15.27
N ALA A 576 36.69 -7.97 -15.24
CA ALA A 576 37.96 -8.11 -15.93
C ALA A 576 39.13 -8.32 -14.96
N VAL A 577 40.13 -9.06 -15.40
CA VAL A 577 41.41 -9.24 -14.71
C VAL A 577 42.49 -8.51 -15.48
N LYS A 578 43.26 -7.69 -14.77
CA LYS A 578 44.39 -6.93 -15.31
C LYS A 578 45.66 -7.21 -14.52
N HIS A 579 46.76 -7.38 -15.24
CA HIS A 579 48.09 -7.61 -14.68
C HIS A 579 49.11 -6.73 -15.41
N ARG A 580 50.27 -6.45 -14.81
CA ARG A 580 51.25 -5.46 -15.30
C ARG A 580 51.81 -5.71 -16.71
N ASN A 581 51.83 -6.97 -17.15
CA ASN A 581 52.55 -7.41 -18.36
C ASN A 581 51.81 -8.51 -19.16
N HIS A 582 50.52 -8.68 -18.90
CA HIS A 582 49.65 -9.63 -19.59
C HIS A 582 48.43 -8.93 -20.18
N LEU A 583 47.97 -9.43 -21.32
CA LEU A 583 46.73 -8.95 -21.95
C LEU A 583 45.54 -9.19 -21.02
N ALA A 584 44.73 -8.14 -20.82
CA ALA A 584 43.55 -8.19 -19.99
C ALA A 584 42.49 -9.15 -20.56
N ILE A 585 41.69 -9.73 -19.69
CA ILE A 585 40.55 -10.60 -20.05
C ILE A 585 39.32 -10.19 -19.26
N ILE A 586 38.13 -10.35 -19.83
CA ILE A 586 36.84 -9.97 -19.23
C ILE A 586 35.79 -11.06 -19.48
N THR A 587 34.79 -11.14 -18.61
CA THR A 587 33.65 -12.04 -18.82
C THR A 587 32.80 -11.66 -20.06
N GLU A 588 32.26 -12.65 -20.77
CA GLU A 588 31.37 -12.46 -21.94
C GLU A 588 29.98 -11.97 -21.52
N ASN A 589 29.51 -12.45 -20.36
CA ASN A 589 28.23 -12.08 -19.73
C ASN A 589 28.49 -11.51 -18.33
N PRO A 590 27.55 -10.71 -17.79
CA PRO A 590 27.68 -10.20 -16.43
C PRO A 590 27.54 -11.34 -15.42
N ILE A 591 28.29 -11.24 -14.32
CA ILE A 591 28.26 -12.13 -13.17
C ILE A 591 27.46 -11.46 -12.06
N ALA A 592 26.50 -12.20 -11.51
CA ALA A 592 25.69 -11.77 -10.39
C ALA A 592 26.55 -11.72 -9.11
N ILE A 593 26.66 -10.53 -8.53
CA ILE A 593 27.42 -10.27 -7.32
C ILE A 593 26.46 -9.63 -6.32
N TYR A 594 25.90 -10.44 -5.42
CA TYR A 594 24.90 -9.97 -4.48
C TYR A 594 25.13 -10.56 -3.07
N PRO A 595 24.69 -9.88 -1.99
CA PRO A 595 24.78 -10.38 -0.61
C PRO A 595 24.08 -11.74 -0.40
N GLU A 596 23.12 -12.08 -1.26
CA GLU A 596 22.46 -13.38 -1.28
C GLU A 596 23.29 -14.53 -1.84
N ILE A 597 24.33 -14.23 -2.62
CA ILE A 597 25.27 -15.21 -3.15
C ILE A 597 26.45 -15.27 -2.19
N ALA A 598 26.49 -16.32 -1.35
CA ALA A 598 27.51 -16.47 -0.32
C ALA A 598 28.95 -16.35 -0.86
N GLU A 599 29.17 -16.81 -2.09
CA GLU A 599 30.46 -16.74 -2.79
C GLU A 599 30.23 -16.61 -4.30
N ALA A 600 30.47 -15.43 -4.88
CA ALA A 600 30.54 -15.31 -6.34
C ALA A 600 31.83 -16.00 -6.80
N ASN A 601 31.75 -16.94 -7.75
CA ASN A 601 32.90 -17.69 -8.25
C ASN A 601 33.15 -17.38 -9.73
N ILE A 602 34.36 -16.93 -10.04
CA ILE A 602 34.79 -16.65 -11.41
C ILE A 602 36.09 -17.40 -11.69
N ASP A 603 36.03 -18.37 -12.60
CA ASP A 603 37.20 -19.11 -13.06
C ASP A 603 37.62 -18.63 -14.45
N PHE A 604 38.57 -17.70 -14.50
CA PHE A 604 39.12 -17.14 -15.75
C PHE A 604 39.97 -18.15 -16.54
N THR A 605 40.19 -19.36 -16.01
CA THR A 605 40.84 -20.45 -16.76
C THR A 605 39.86 -21.17 -17.70
N ASN A 606 38.56 -20.90 -17.58
CA ASN A 606 37.53 -21.40 -18.48
C ASN A 606 37.27 -20.39 -19.62
N PRO A 607 37.74 -20.63 -20.86
CA PRO A 607 37.53 -19.69 -21.95
C PRO A 607 36.05 -19.48 -22.30
N GLN A 608 35.14 -20.38 -21.94
CA GLN A 608 33.71 -20.25 -22.31
C GLN A 608 33.00 -19.09 -21.60
N ILE A 609 33.54 -18.60 -20.48
CA ILE A 609 32.96 -17.45 -19.77
C ILE A 609 33.56 -16.12 -20.21
N LEU A 610 34.57 -16.12 -21.09
CA LEU A 610 35.36 -14.95 -21.44
C LEU A 610 34.93 -14.34 -22.77
N PHE A 611 34.89 -13.02 -22.84
CA PHE A 611 34.66 -12.30 -24.08
C PHE A 611 35.80 -12.60 -25.07
N GLY A 612 35.44 -13.10 -26.26
CA GLY A 612 36.41 -13.60 -27.25
C GLY A 612 36.89 -15.04 -27.04
N ARG A 613 36.42 -15.70 -25.98
CA ARG A 613 36.62 -17.12 -25.68
C ARG A 613 38.08 -17.56 -25.72
N THR A 614 38.41 -18.62 -26.47
CA THR A 614 39.77 -19.14 -26.59
C THR A 614 40.75 -18.15 -27.23
N ASN A 615 40.28 -17.12 -27.93
CA ASN A 615 41.15 -16.09 -28.50
C ASN A 615 41.63 -15.08 -27.45
N ALA A 616 40.97 -14.98 -26.30
CA ALA A 616 41.36 -14.09 -25.20
C ALA A 616 42.52 -14.66 -24.35
N VAL A 617 42.80 -15.96 -24.46
CA VAL A 617 43.69 -16.70 -23.55
C VAL A 617 44.70 -17.59 -24.28
N LYS A 618 45.68 -18.10 -23.54
CA LYS A 618 46.68 -19.07 -23.99
C LYS A 618 46.45 -20.43 -23.34
N PRO A 619 46.49 -21.56 -24.08
CA PRO A 619 46.57 -22.88 -23.46
C PRO A 619 47.93 -23.05 -22.76
N LEU A 620 47.92 -23.33 -21.46
CA LEU A 620 49.12 -23.46 -20.62
C LEU A 620 49.47 -24.92 -20.34
N ASP A 621 48.46 -25.78 -20.22
CA ASP A 621 48.65 -27.17 -19.82
C ASP A 621 47.48 -28.05 -20.28
N TYR A 622 47.67 -29.37 -20.25
CA TYR A 622 46.62 -30.35 -20.43
C TYR A 622 46.55 -31.26 -19.21
N THR A 623 45.57 -31.01 -18.34
CA THR A 623 45.42 -31.73 -17.06
C THR A 623 44.00 -32.27 -16.92
N ASN A 624 43.86 -33.47 -16.36
CA ASN A 624 42.55 -34.12 -16.13
C ASN A 624 41.63 -34.16 -17.37
N GLY A 625 42.21 -34.32 -18.56
CA GLY A 625 41.45 -34.37 -19.83
C GLY A 625 40.92 -33.03 -20.31
N LYS A 626 41.39 -31.90 -19.75
CA LYS A 626 40.99 -30.55 -20.14
C LYS A 626 42.21 -29.66 -20.37
N LEU A 627 42.13 -28.78 -21.38
CA LEU A 627 43.10 -27.70 -21.56
C LEU A 627 42.88 -26.66 -20.47
N LEU A 628 43.96 -26.34 -19.76
CA LEU A 628 44.01 -25.23 -18.82
C LEU A 628 44.46 -23.98 -19.56
N PHE A 629 43.78 -22.86 -19.34
CA PHE A 629 44.11 -21.59 -19.97
C PHE A 629 44.57 -20.55 -18.96
N GLY A 630 45.34 -19.57 -19.44
CA GLY A 630 45.72 -18.39 -18.66
C GLY A 630 45.86 -17.14 -19.52
N MET A 631 46.13 -16.02 -18.87
CA MET A 631 46.37 -14.74 -19.51
C MET A 631 47.62 -14.81 -20.39
N ILE A 632 47.58 -14.10 -21.50
CA ILE A 632 48.67 -14.08 -22.49
C ILE A 632 49.71 -13.05 -22.04
N ALA A 633 50.94 -13.47 -21.89
CA ALA A 633 52.05 -12.59 -21.52
C ALA A 633 52.68 -11.94 -22.76
N GLY A 634 53.28 -10.76 -22.61
CA GLY A 634 54.12 -10.16 -23.65
C GLY A 634 53.86 -8.69 -23.97
N ASP A 635 52.98 -8.02 -23.23
CA ASP A 635 52.66 -6.60 -23.44
C ASP A 635 53.47 -5.73 -22.47
N ILE A 636 54.61 -5.20 -22.92
CA ILE A 636 55.54 -4.43 -22.06
C ILE A 636 55.17 -2.95 -21.99
N ASN A 637 54.61 -2.40 -23.08
CA ASN A 637 54.24 -1.00 -23.17
C ASN A 637 52.78 -0.74 -22.73
N GLN A 638 52.03 -1.81 -22.48
CA GLN A 638 50.69 -1.81 -21.91
C GLN A 638 49.64 -1.19 -22.84
N ASP A 639 49.88 -1.25 -24.16
CA ASP A 639 48.95 -0.75 -25.17
C ASP A 639 47.86 -1.77 -25.53
N GLY A 640 47.91 -2.97 -24.95
CA GLY A 640 46.96 -4.04 -25.18
C GLY A 640 47.22 -4.82 -26.46
N VAL A 641 48.36 -4.65 -27.13
CA VAL A 641 48.71 -5.32 -28.39
C VAL A 641 50.16 -5.80 -28.37
N ILE A 642 50.37 -7.12 -28.36
CA ILE A 642 51.71 -7.69 -28.44
C ILE A 642 52.21 -7.64 -29.87
N ASN A 643 53.23 -6.83 -30.13
CA ASN A 643 53.80 -6.62 -31.46
C ASN A 643 55.33 -6.45 -31.43
N ASP A 644 55.93 -6.04 -32.54
CA ASP A 644 57.39 -5.89 -32.66
C ASP A 644 57.96 -4.81 -31.72
N ILE A 645 57.15 -3.82 -31.32
CA ILE A 645 57.52 -2.81 -30.33
C ILE A 645 57.79 -3.47 -28.97
N ASP A 646 56.95 -4.41 -28.54
CA ASP A 646 57.16 -5.13 -27.27
C ASP A 646 58.42 -5.97 -27.30
N TYR A 647 58.68 -6.62 -28.43
CA TYR A 647 59.91 -7.38 -28.64
C TYR A 647 61.15 -6.47 -28.51
N ASP A 648 61.17 -5.33 -29.21
CA ASP A 648 62.27 -4.38 -29.20
C ASP A 648 62.47 -3.72 -27.82
N LEU A 649 61.39 -3.38 -27.13
CA LEU A 649 61.44 -2.82 -25.78
C LEU A 649 61.99 -3.85 -24.79
N THR A 650 61.53 -5.10 -24.85
CA THR A 650 62.05 -6.19 -24.02
C THR A 650 63.53 -6.43 -24.29
N TRP A 651 63.96 -6.35 -25.57
CA TRP A 651 65.37 -6.50 -25.95
C TRP A 651 66.26 -5.44 -25.32
N LYS A 652 65.80 -4.19 -25.22
CA LYS A 652 66.55 -3.06 -24.65
C LYS A 652 66.74 -3.16 -23.14
N VAL A 653 65.84 -3.84 -22.44
CA VAL A 653 65.86 -3.95 -20.97
C VAL A 653 66.31 -5.33 -20.47
N ARG A 654 66.78 -6.22 -21.35
CA ARG A 654 67.31 -7.53 -20.95
C ARG A 654 68.51 -7.39 -20.01
N ASP A 655 68.80 -8.47 -19.30
CA ASP A 655 69.90 -8.59 -18.33
C ASP A 655 69.77 -7.62 -17.14
N THR A 656 68.55 -7.12 -16.89
CA THR A 656 68.20 -6.33 -15.71
C THR A 656 67.47 -7.19 -14.67
N GLU A 657 67.75 -6.94 -13.39
CA GLU A 657 67.10 -7.60 -12.26
C GLU A 657 66.23 -6.61 -11.48
N GLY A 658 64.98 -6.98 -11.19
CA GLY A 658 64.03 -6.11 -10.51
C GLY A 658 62.57 -6.45 -10.78
N TYR A 659 61.68 -5.57 -10.32
CA TYR A 659 60.25 -5.63 -10.59
C TYR A 659 59.92 -4.82 -11.85
N PHE A 660 59.92 -5.49 -13.00
CA PHE A 660 59.80 -4.83 -14.31
C PHE A 660 58.64 -5.37 -15.14
N PHE A 661 58.20 -4.56 -16.12
CA PHE A 661 57.18 -4.96 -17.10
C PHE A 661 57.65 -6.11 -18.00
N GLY A 662 58.90 -6.05 -18.48
CA GLY A 662 59.45 -7.04 -19.41
C GLY A 662 59.82 -8.39 -18.79
N ASP A 663 59.63 -8.59 -17.48
CA ASP A 663 59.82 -9.87 -16.80
C ASP A 663 58.53 -10.70 -16.89
N PHE A 664 58.26 -11.26 -18.08
CA PHE A 664 57.03 -11.98 -18.39
C PHE A 664 56.94 -13.33 -17.69
N ASN A 665 58.08 -13.97 -17.43
CA ASN A 665 58.12 -15.22 -16.67
C ASN A 665 58.19 -15.03 -15.15
N LEU A 666 58.24 -13.78 -14.67
CA LEU A 666 58.21 -13.39 -13.26
C LEU A 666 59.34 -14.04 -12.43
N THR A 667 60.54 -14.11 -13.01
CA THR A 667 61.75 -14.64 -12.33
C THR A 667 62.57 -13.57 -11.61
N GLY A 668 62.21 -12.30 -11.82
CA GLY A 668 62.92 -11.12 -11.34
C GLY A 668 64.09 -10.73 -12.23
N ILE A 669 64.35 -11.42 -13.35
CA ILE A 669 65.44 -11.10 -14.28
C ILE A 669 64.90 -11.19 -15.71
N ILE A 670 65.06 -10.13 -16.49
CA ILE A 670 64.65 -10.14 -17.91
C ILE A 670 65.72 -10.86 -18.73
N THR A 671 65.36 -11.96 -19.38
CA THR A 671 66.30 -12.78 -20.17
C THR A 671 65.81 -12.99 -21.60
N THR A 672 66.59 -13.73 -22.40
CA THR A 672 66.14 -14.20 -23.72
C THR A 672 64.90 -15.10 -23.66
N LYS A 673 64.53 -15.64 -22.49
CA LYS A 673 63.25 -16.36 -22.32
C LYS A 673 62.05 -15.45 -22.40
N ASP A 674 62.15 -14.23 -21.87
CA ASP A 674 61.08 -13.23 -21.90
C ASP A 674 60.86 -12.71 -23.32
N LEU A 675 61.94 -12.56 -24.10
CA LEU A 675 61.87 -12.28 -25.54
C LEU A 675 61.13 -13.35 -26.33
N ASN A 676 61.28 -14.62 -25.96
CA ASN A 676 60.52 -15.69 -26.62
C ASN A 676 59.02 -15.58 -26.33
N VAL A 677 58.61 -15.03 -25.18
CA VAL A 677 57.19 -14.84 -24.85
C VAL A 677 56.55 -13.82 -25.79
N THR A 678 57.15 -12.64 -25.96
CA THR A 678 56.65 -11.62 -26.89
C THR A 678 56.64 -12.15 -28.33
N TRP A 679 57.71 -12.83 -28.76
CA TRP A 679 57.78 -13.43 -30.08
C TRP A 679 56.70 -14.48 -30.33
N ASN A 680 56.43 -15.36 -29.36
CA ASN A 680 55.45 -16.43 -29.47
C ASN A 680 54.00 -15.93 -29.42
N ASN A 681 53.78 -14.76 -28.83
CA ASN A 681 52.46 -14.15 -28.68
C ASN A 681 52.24 -12.91 -29.56
N ARG A 682 53.16 -12.63 -30.49
CA ARG A 682 53.03 -11.53 -31.45
C ARG A 682 51.70 -11.57 -32.21
N ASN A 683 51.17 -10.40 -32.53
CA ASN A 683 49.87 -10.17 -33.16
C ASN A 683 48.66 -10.60 -32.29
N ARG A 684 48.84 -10.80 -30.99
CA ARG A 684 47.72 -10.96 -30.05
C ARG A 684 47.37 -9.60 -29.45
N SER A 685 46.09 -9.34 -29.28
CA SER A 685 45.60 -8.13 -28.61
C SER A 685 44.59 -8.50 -27.53
N SER A 686 44.47 -7.65 -26.52
CA SER A 686 43.39 -7.69 -25.55
C SER A 686 42.05 -7.60 -26.27
N LEU A 687 41.10 -8.43 -25.87
CA LEU A 687 39.72 -8.40 -26.39
C LEU A 687 38.78 -7.63 -25.48
N VAL A 688 39.27 -7.11 -24.35
CA VAL A 688 38.50 -6.23 -23.45
C VAL A 688 38.22 -4.92 -24.19
N PRO A 689 36.94 -4.56 -24.43
CA PRO A 689 36.57 -3.39 -25.23
C PRO A 689 36.61 -2.07 -24.45
#